data_AF-A0A2M9M5Q1-F1
#
_entry.id   AF-A0A2M9M5Q1-F1
#
_cell.length_a   1.000
_cell.length_b   1.000
_cell.length_c   1.000
_cell.angle_alpha   90.00
_cell.angle_beta   90.00
_cell.angle_gamma   90.00
#
_symmetry.space_group_name_H-M   'P 1'
#
loop_
_entity.id
_entity.type
_entity.pdbx_description
1 polymer ?
#
loop_
_entity_poly.entity_id
_entity_poly.type
_entity_poly.pdbx_seq_one_letter_code
_entity_poly.pdbx_strand_id
1 'polypeptide(L)'
;MQHREALRTALGLLEQAGPSGVVLQVSGQAGAGKSRLLADLRQHFPAAVAVDCRGLTADRVAAAVLAGLGLRTDPSRDREPLRDALAQHSGDSLVVLENAQWAGPLFGSREPTRVGGDLAAEIALRSGGRMSVVVEVDGAHERVAVTRPKDVRLEGHPAHAAPVARLLAGHPALQALAAAETPAVPLAVWEFLARALGVPATAAELSDLAERLPEVLLRHPAEASGEGAVGFRTDGLKHLARTARPCTAAQQGALAGELRTGISTRPPSDPVHAYAAQALALHAALSGTELPALLADAPALAHCTRYSVLQALAHHFPEGVPQGGVAADIHYLETEGIAPEDQGEWLSWLHWAATNRGETAWAAALADAGVPLPWRTAWSHYRPYGVFGPVPGETGKVDHLFPGALDGIGAVAGQRLLPVYQDGAYVLPEGDDQAVERVWSIADGTELAPPTTVDLFYDLEGDLESVEGRTRFEGGREAALDLDDRTPLRVPRSATASCTADGDRWLLAGRGGLFAVDVHHPAPRGDEDLPLPRWAPPLIAPHTTAATWEFPAELGTPPGPSRAALTRAFGADSCRTLPADALPPGLDEATRRCLTGTGVPVINGHLYLATVPPLDEIGLPTADWQAEPAVPSPGPGPFHPLGTWIGSGAYLDAATGRIVQDGRSGASFELAVAGSLPQYLALLWLYRTFETSAFATTAEHRDARSALREWAARVDPLVEDSHAWQAVLSGSMESDLIVSGWTLPGLRPA
;
A
#
# COMPACT_ATOMS: atom_id res chain seq x y z
N MET A 1 -25.81 28.33 -17.42
CA MET A 1 -27.16 27.93 -17.85
C MET A 1 -28.19 28.32 -16.80
N GLN A 2 -29.38 28.72 -17.24
CA GLN A 2 -30.54 28.85 -16.35
C GLN A 2 -31.09 27.45 -15.98
N HIS A 3 -31.75 27.32 -14.82
CA HIS A 3 -32.22 26.03 -14.27
C HIS A 3 -32.91 25.11 -15.29
N ARG A 4 -33.86 25.66 -16.07
CA ARG A 4 -34.67 24.88 -17.02
C ARG A 4 -33.86 24.35 -18.21
N GLU A 5 -32.84 25.09 -18.63
CA GLU A 5 -31.91 24.68 -19.66
C GLU A 5 -30.94 23.63 -19.12
N ALA A 6 -30.41 23.84 -17.91
CA ALA A 6 -29.54 22.89 -17.23
C ALA A 6 -30.22 21.52 -17.05
N LEU A 7 -31.50 21.50 -16.64
CA LEU A 7 -32.29 20.26 -16.53
C LEU A 7 -32.45 19.55 -17.87
N ARG A 8 -32.80 20.29 -18.94
CA ARG A 8 -32.96 19.69 -20.26
C ARG A 8 -31.65 19.10 -20.78
N THR A 9 -30.54 19.81 -20.59
CA THR A 9 -29.21 19.35 -20.98
C THR A 9 -28.80 18.10 -20.20
N ALA A 10 -29.01 18.08 -18.88
CA ALA A 10 -28.71 16.93 -18.04
C ALA A 10 -29.51 15.70 -18.45
N LEU A 11 -30.82 15.83 -18.67
CA LEU A 11 -31.67 14.72 -19.14
C LEU A 11 -31.20 14.18 -20.50
N GLY A 12 -30.92 15.06 -21.46
CA GLY A 12 -30.44 14.64 -22.78
C GLY A 12 -29.10 13.89 -22.73
N LEU A 13 -28.20 14.27 -21.83
CA LEU A 13 -26.91 13.58 -21.64
C LEU A 13 -27.08 12.20 -20.99
N LEU A 14 -27.99 12.07 -20.03
CA LEU A 14 -28.28 10.80 -19.34
C LEU A 14 -29.04 9.82 -20.24
N GLU A 15 -29.97 10.30 -21.08
CA GLU A 15 -30.71 9.48 -22.04
C GLU A 15 -29.84 8.98 -23.22
N GLN A 16 -28.76 9.70 -23.54
CA GLN A 16 -27.82 9.35 -24.61
C GLN A 16 -26.58 8.61 -24.11
N ALA A 17 -26.61 8.05 -22.90
CA ALA A 17 -25.47 7.32 -22.35
C ALA A 17 -25.04 6.19 -23.30
N GLY A 18 -23.83 6.30 -23.84
CA GLY A 18 -23.25 5.28 -24.72
C GLY A 18 -22.81 4.05 -23.92
N PRO A 19 -22.23 3.03 -24.59
CA PRO A 19 -21.80 1.77 -23.97
C PRO A 19 -20.68 1.90 -22.92
N SER A 20 -20.18 3.11 -22.65
CA SER A 20 -19.17 3.41 -21.64
C SER A 20 -19.73 4.02 -20.36
N GLY A 21 -21.05 4.22 -20.25
CA GLY A 21 -21.66 4.98 -19.16
C GLY A 21 -21.37 6.48 -19.27
N VAL A 22 -21.97 7.28 -18.39
CA VAL A 22 -21.79 8.74 -18.33
C VAL A 22 -21.53 9.18 -16.91
N VAL A 23 -20.47 9.97 -16.71
CA VAL A 23 -20.27 10.76 -15.48
C VAL A 23 -20.62 12.22 -15.78
N LEU A 24 -21.68 12.71 -15.15
CA LEU A 24 -22.18 14.07 -15.25
C LEU A 24 -21.78 14.83 -13.98
N GLN A 25 -21.08 15.94 -14.12
CA GLN A 25 -20.85 16.86 -13.01
C GLN A 25 -21.85 18.02 -13.06
N VAL A 26 -22.39 18.38 -11.90
CA VAL A 26 -23.30 19.52 -11.72
C VAL A 26 -22.58 20.59 -10.91
N SER A 27 -22.18 21.66 -11.60
CA SER A 27 -21.36 22.73 -11.04
C SER A 27 -22.14 24.04 -10.93
N GLY A 28 -21.68 24.94 -10.06
CA GLY A 28 -22.30 26.25 -9.85
C GLY A 28 -21.91 26.88 -8.51
N GLN A 29 -22.05 28.20 -8.41
CA GLN A 29 -21.80 28.91 -7.15
C GLN A 29 -22.74 28.44 -6.03
N ALA A 30 -22.39 28.72 -4.78
CA ALA A 30 -23.29 28.49 -3.65
C ALA A 30 -24.62 29.24 -3.89
N GLY A 31 -25.75 28.55 -3.71
CA GLY A 31 -27.09 29.11 -3.96
C GLY A 31 -27.55 29.08 -5.43
N ALA A 32 -26.75 28.57 -6.38
CA ALA A 32 -27.14 28.50 -7.81
C ALA A 32 -28.26 27.49 -8.13
N GLY A 33 -28.79 26.77 -7.14
CA GLY A 33 -29.87 25.80 -7.31
C GLY A 33 -29.42 24.37 -7.67
N LYS A 34 -28.15 24.00 -7.40
CA LYS A 34 -27.62 22.64 -7.68
C LYS A 34 -28.48 21.54 -7.07
N SER A 35 -28.73 21.60 -5.76
CA SER A 35 -29.54 20.59 -5.06
C SER A 35 -30.98 20.52 -5.59
N ARG A 36 -31.54 21.64 -6.08
CA ARG A 36 -32.85 21.63 -6.76
C ARG A 36 -32.78 20.88 -8.09
N LEU A 37 -31.73 21.09 -8.88
CA LEU A 37 -31.53 20.36 -10.14
C LEU A 37 -31.40 18.85 -9.90
N LEU A 38 -30.65 18.44 -8.87
CA LEU A 38 -30.52 17.02 -8.50
C LEU A 38 -31.84 16.41 -8.02
N ALA A 39 -32.63 17.16 -7.23
CA ALA A 39 -33.97 16.73 -6.83
C ALA A 39 -34.90 16.56 -8.05
N ASP A 40 -34.87 17.48 -9.02
CA ASP A 40 -35.65 17.38 -10.25
C ASP A 40 -35.21 16.17 -11.10
N LEU A 41 -33.91 15.86 -11.18
CA LEU A 41 -33.40 14.66 -11.84
C LEU A 41 -33.90 13.37 -11.17
N ARG A 42 -33.87 13.31 -9.83
CA ARG A 42 -34.39 12.16 -9.06
C ARG A 42 -35.89 11.94 -9.28
N GLN A 43 -36.66 12.99 -9.52
CA GLN A 43 -38.07 12.85 -9.88
C GLN A 43 -38.27 12.24 -11.27
N HIS A 44 -37.37 12.50 -12.22
CA HIS A 44 -37.42 11.89 -13.56
C HIS A 44 -36.91 10.44 -13.55
N PHE A 45 -35.97 10.11 -12.65
CA PHE A 45 -35.43 8.78 -12.47
C PHE A 45 -35.75 8.23 -11.06
N PRO A 46 -36.98 7.75 -10.81
CA PRO A 46 -37.41 7.34 -9.47
C PRO A 46 -36.67 6.11 -8.92
N ALA A 47 -36.00 5.32 -9.78
CA ALA A 47 -35.13 4.22 -9.38
C ALA A 47 -33.67 4.67 -9.09
N ALA A 48 -33.37 5.97 -9.17
CA ALA A 48 -32.03 6.48 -8.92
C ALA A 48 -31.61 6.28 -7.47
N VAL A 49 -30.37 5.82 -7.28
CA VAL A 49 -29.72 5.73 -5.97
C VAL A 49 -29.11 7.08 -5.65
N ALA A 50 -29.65 7.78 -4.65
CA ALA A 50 -29.14 9.07 -4.21
C ALA A 50 -28.43 8.95 -2.87
N VAL A 51 -27.21 9.47 -2.78
CA VAL A 51 -26.39 9.46 -1.56
C VAL A 51 -25.94 10.88 -1.24
N ASP A 52 -26.30 11.37 -0.06
CA ASP A 52 -25.72 12.60 0.51
C ASP A 52 -24.33 12.27 1.04
N CYS A 53 -23.30 12.77 0.36
CA CYS A 53 -21.91 12.47 0.67
C CYS A 53 -21.39 13.27 1.86
N ARG A 54 -22.14 14.26 2.36
CA ARG A 54 -21.70 15.17 3.41
C ARG A 54 -21.24 14.42 4.66
N GLY A 55 -19.98 14.63 5.06
CA GLY A 55 -19.41 14.00 6.26
C GLY A 55 -19.10 12.50 6.13
N LEU A 56 -19.42 11.88 4.99
CA LEU A 56 -19.15 10.46 4.74
C LEU A 56 -17.79 10.28 4.08
N THR A 57 -17.05 9.24 4.50
CA THR A 57 -15.85 8.79 3.80
C THR A 57 -16.22 8.18 2.46
N ALA A 58 -15.30 8.15 1.49
CA ALA A 58 -15.60 7.60 0.18
C ALA A 58 -16.02 6.12 0.27
N ASP A 59 -15.41 5.31 1.15
CA ASP A 59 -15.81 3.93 1.39
C ASP A 59 -17.25 3.81 1.92
N ARG A 60 -17.69 4.74 2.79
CA ARG A 60 -19.08 4.78 3.26
C ARG A 60 -20.04 5.20 2.15
N VAL A 61 -19.63 6.11 1.26
CA VAL A 61 -20.41 6.46 0.06
C VAL A 61 -20.52 5.25 -0.87
N ALA A 62 -19.43 4.54 -1.13
CA ALA A 62 -19.43 3.31 -1.95
C ALA A 62 -20.35 2.23 -1.36
N ALA A 63 -20.26 1.98 -0.05
CA ALA A 63 -21.15 1.05 0.63
C ALA A 63 -22.63 1.45 0.51
N ALA A 64 -22.95 2.74 0.65
CA ALA A 64 -24.31 3.25 0.48
C ALA A 64 -24.81 3.10 -0.97
N VAL A 65 -23.95 3.30 -1.96
CA VAL A 65 -24.27 3.07 -3.38
C VAL A 65 -24.55 1.58 -3.63
N LEU A 66 -23.66 0.68 -3.19
CA LEU A 66 -23.86 -0.77 -3.36
C LEU A 66 -25.15 -1.25 -2.67
N ALA A 67 -25.42 -0.78 -1.45
CA ALA A 67 -26.65 -1.09 -0.73
C ALA A 67 -27.89 -0.58 -1.48
N GLY A 68 -27.84 0.65 -2.02
CA GLY A 68 -28.94 1.21 -2.84
C GLY A 68 -29.18 0.45 -4.15
N LEU A 69 -28.14 -0.15 -4.72
CA LEU A 69 -28.22 -1.01 -5.91
C LEU A 69 -28.60 -2.46 -5.59
N GLY A 70 -28.71 -2.83 -4.32
CA GLY A 70 -28.95 -4.21 -3.88
C GLY A 70 -27.76 -5.15 -4.11
N LEU A 71 -26.56 -4.60 -4.27
CA LEU A 71 -25.31 -5.36 -4.45
C LEU A 71 -24.66 -5.64 -3.10
N ARG A 72 -23.95 -6.77 -3.00
CA ARG A 72 -23.18 -7.16 -1.82
C ARG A 72 -21.76 -7.52 -2.24
N THR A 73 -20.80 -7.17 -1.39
CA THR A 73 -19.42 -7.63 -1.50
C THR A 73 -19.25 -8.97 -0.79
N ASP A 74 -18.41 -9.84 -1.32
CA ASP A 74 -17.94 -11.05 -0.66
C ASP A 74 -16.48 -10.85 -0.25
N PRO A 75 -16.21 -10.43 1.00
CA PRO A 75 -14.86 -10.16 1.45
C PRO A 75 -13.96 -11.40 1.52
N SER A 76 -14.49 -12.62 1.32
CA SER A 76 -13.67 -13.84 1.24
C SER A 76 -13.13 -14.12 -0.18
N ARG A 77 -13.87 -13.69 -1.21
CA ARG A 77 -13.54 -13.96 -2.62
C ARG A 77 -13.02 -12.75 -3.36
N ASP A 78 -13.52 -11.57 -3.01
CA ASP A 78 -13.25 -10.37 -3.77
C ASP A 78 -11.79 -9.93 -3.59
N ARG A 79 -11.12 -9.70 -4.72
CA ARG A 79 -9.78 -9.11 -4.78
C ARG A 79 -9.88 -7.60 -4.90
N GLU A 80 -10.89 -7.12 -5.61
CA GLU A 80 -11.22 -5.70 -5.80
C GLU A 80 -12.71 -5.51 -5.45
N PRO A 81 -13.09 -5.43 -4.15
CA PRO A 81 -14.47 -5.57 -3.68
C PRO A 81 -15.51 -4.73 -4.41
N LEU A 82 -15.22 -3.44 -4.63
CA LEU A 82 -16.13 -2.56 -5.36
C LEU A 82 -16.29 -2.97 -6.82
N ARG A 83 -15.18 -3.28 -7.50
CA ARG A 83 -15.19 -3.68 -8.92
C ARG A 83 -15.91 -5.01 -9.10
N ASP A 84 -15.60 -5.99 -8.26
CA ASP A 84 -16.17 -7.33 -8.32
C ASP A 84 -17.69 -7.28 -8.06
N ALA A 85 -18.15 -6.43 -7.13
CA ALA A 85 -19.57 -6.20 -6.89
C ALA A 85 -20.28 -5.46 -8.04
N LEU A 86 -19.67 -4.38 -8.57
CA LEU A 86 -20.26 -3.61 -9.68
C LEU A 86 -20.38 -4.42 -10.97
N ALA A 87 -19.44 -5.33 -11.23
CA ALA A 87 -19.48 -6.22 -12.40
C ALA A 87 -20.68 -7.18 -12.40
N GLN A 88 -21.28 -7.44 -11.23
CA GLN A 88 -22.48 -8.28 -11.10
C GLN A 88 -23.77 -7.53 -11.44
N HIS A 89 -23.73 -6.21 -11.58
CA HIS A 89 -24.90 -5.42 -11.90
C HIS A 89 -25.35 -5.65 -13.34
N SER A 90 -26.65 -5.89 -13.53
CA SER A 90 -27.21 -6.21 -14.84
C SER A 90 -28.16 -5.16 -15.43
N GLY A 91 -28.65 -4.20 -14.63
CA GLY A 91 -29.62 -3.19 -15.07
C GLY A 91 -29.00 -1.84 -15.45
N ASP A 92 -29.83 -0.96 -16.01
CA ASP A 92 -29.46 0.46 -16.18
C ASP A 92 -29.81 1.22 -14.89
N SER A 93 -28.82 1.88 -14.29
CA SER A 93 -29.01 2.60 -13.02
C SER A 93 -28.43 4.02 -13.05
N LEU A 94 -29.09 4.93 -12.36
CA LEU A 94 -28.58 6.28 -12.11
C LEU A 94 -28.13 6.39 -10.65
N VAL A 95 -26.88 6.81 -10.44
CA VAL A 95 -26.35 7.14 -9.12
C VAL A 95 -26.21 8.66 -9.01
N VAL A 96 -26.72 9.25 -7.93
CA VAL A 96 -26.63 10.69 -7.66
C VAL A 96 -25.85 10.91 -6.37
N LEU A 97 -24.69 11.54 -6.48
CA LEU A 97 -23.80 11.87 -5.36
C LEU A 97 -24.00 13.36 -5.00
N GLU A 98 -24.83 13.61 -4.00
CA GLU A 98 -25.16 14.94 -3.50
C GLU A 98 -24.07 15.44 -2.53
N ASN A 99 -23.79 16.74 -2.52
CA ASN A 99 -22.78 17.34 -1.64
C ASN A 99 -21.38 16.68 -1.67
N ALA A 100 -20.94 16.12 -2.79
CA ALA A 100 -19.65 15.40 -2.87
C ALA A 100 -18.45 16.29 -2.48
N GLN A 101 -18.53 17.60 -2.74
CA GLN A 101 -17.52 18.58 -2.30
C GLN A 101 -17.33 18.68 -0.77
N TRP A 102 -18.31 18.20 0.01
CA TRP A 102 -18.32 18.18 1.48
C TRP A 102 -18.17 16.77 2.05
N ALA A 103 -17.70 15.82 1.25
CA ALA A 103 -17.36 14.49 1.73
C ALA A 103 -16.26 14.52 2.79
N GLY A 104 -16.31 13.55 3.69
CA GLY A 104 -15.38 13.34 4.79
C GLY A 104 -15.73 14.13 6.06
N PRO A 105 -15.40 13.60 7.25
CA PRO A 105 -15.63 14.28 8.53
C PRO A 105 -14.68 15.48 8.76
N LEU A 106 -13.58 15.57 8.01
CA LEU A 106 -12.60 16.66 8.11
C LEU A 106 -12.66 17.54 6.85
N PHE A 107 -12.70 18.85 7.06
CA PHE A 107 -12.88 19.82 5.99
C PHE A 107 -11.70 19.86 5.01
N GLY A 108 -10.48 19.65 5.47
CA GLY A 108 -9.27 19.54 4.64
C GLY A 108 -8.99 18.14 4.10
N SER A 109 -9.88 17.16 4.28
CA SER A 109 -9.69 15.79 3.78
C SER A 109 -9.69 15.71 2.23
N ARG A 110 -9.12 14.64 1.70
CA ARG A 110 -9.12 14.30 0.26
C ARG A 110 -10.35 13.50 -0.17
N GLU A 111 -11.31 13.26 0.72
CA GLU A 111 -12.54 12.52 0.40
C GLU A 111 -13.36 13.11 -0.76
N PRO A 112 -13.49 14.45 -0.91
CA PRO A 112 -14.17 15.01 -2.09
C PRO A 112 -13.54 14.56 -3.41
N THR A 113 -12.21 14.41 -3.44
CA THR A 113 -11.48 13.92 -4.61
C THR A 113 -11.68 12.41 -4.79
N ARG A 114 -11.64 11.62 -3.70
CA ARG A 114 -11.89 10.16 -3.77
C ARG A 114 -13.32 9.83 -4.22
N VAL A 115 -14.32 10.58 -3.76
CA VAL A 115 -15.73 10.40 -4.14
C VAL A 115 -15.97 10.79 -5.60
N GLY A 116 -15.54 11.98 -6.02
CA GLY A 116 -15.84 12.46 -7.38
C GLY A 116 -14.88 11.94 -8.46
N GLY A 117 -13.62 11.69 -8.11
CA GLY A 117 -12.59 11.23 -9.02
C GLY A 117 -12.59 9.72 -9.15
N ASP A 118 -12.37 9.02 -8.05
CA ASP A 118 -12.12 7.57 -8.05
C ASP A 118 -13.43 6.78 -8.09
N LEU A 119 -14.33 7.02 -7.13
CA LEU A 119 -15.59 6.27 -7.01
C LEU A 119 -16.51 6.48 -8.22
N ALA A 120 -16.74 7.73 -8.62
CA ALA A 120 -17.63 8.03 -9.74
C ALA A 120 -17.11 7.41 -11.06
N ALA A 121 -15.78 7.42 -11.27
CA ALA A 121 -15.17 6.79 -12.43
C ALA A 121 -15.28 5.27 -12.39
N GLU A 122 -15.01 4.63 -11.24
CA GLU A 122 -15.12 3.17 -11.10
C GLU A 122 -16.57 2.68 -11.32
N ILE A 123 -17.57 3.40 -10.78
CA ILE A 123 -19.00 3.08 -11.03
C ILE A 123 -19.32 3.10 -12.52
N ALA A 124 -18.93 4.17 -13.23
CA ALA A 124 -19.24 4.31 -14.66
C ALA A 124 -18.47 3.29 -15.52
N LEU A 125 -17.17 3.09 -15.26
CA LEU A 125 -16.30 2.24 -16.07
C LEU A 125 -16.55 0.74 -15.84
N ARG A 126 -16.78 0.31 -14.60
CA ARG A 126 -16.83 -1.12 -14.24
C ARG A 126 -18.20 -1.75 -14.31
N SER A 127 -19.25 -0.94 -14.39
CA SER A 127 -20.61 -1.43 -14.67
C SER A 127 -20.83 -1.87 -16.13
N GLY A 128 -19.78 -1.89 -16.96
CA GLY A 128 -19.90 -2.18 -18.39
C GLY A 128 -20.71 -1.11 -19.14
N GLY A 129 -20.69 0.12 -18.63
CA GLY A 129 -21.44 1.26 -19.16
C GLY A 129 -22.93 1.29 -18.86
N ARG A 130 -23.42 0.43 -17.98
CA ARG A 130 -24.83 0.36 -17.58
C ARG A 130 -25.21 1.34 -16.48
N MET A 131 -24.23 2.00 -15.85
CA MET A 131 -24.50 3.02 -14.84
C MET A 131 -24.12 4.40 -15.34
N SER A 132 -25.00 5.36 -15.03
CA SER A 132 -24.69 6.79 -15.12
C SER A 132 -24.54 7.37 -13.72
N VAL A 133 -23.61 8.29 -13.55
CA VAL A 133 -23.30 8.92 -12.27
C VAL A 133 -23.45 10.43 -12.40
N VAL A 134 -24.21 11.05 -11.49
CA VAL A 134 -24.32 12.51 -11.38
C VAL A 134 -23.63 12.94 -10.08
N VAL A 135 -22.66 13.85 -10.18
CA VAL A 135 -21.86 14.31 -9.04
C VAL A 135 -22.11 15.80 -8.82
N GLU A 136 -22.53 16.19 -7.63
CA GLU A 136 -22.54 17.60 -7.23
C GLU A 136 -21.10 18.07 -6.96
N VAL A 137 -20.68 19.17 -7.59
CA VAL A 137 -19.33 19.72 -7.41
C VAL A 137 -19.37 21.19 -7.00
N ASP A 138 -18.26 21.65 -6.41
CA ASP A 138 -18.07 23.07 -6.09
C ASP A 138 -17.88 23.90 -7.37
N GLY A 139 -18.22 25.18 -7.32
CA GLY A 139 -18.30 26.03 -8.52
C GLY A 139 -16.94 26.31 -9.20
N ALA A 140 -15.84 26.15 -8.46
CA ALA A 140 -14.49 26.36 -8.95
C ALA A 140 -13.77 25.04 -9.30
N HIS A 141 -14.37 23.89 -8.97
CA HIS A 141 -13.76 22.55 -9.06
C HIS A 141 -12.46 22.45 -8.25
N GLU A 142 -12.41 23.17 -7.12
CA GLU A 142 -11.24 23.20 -6.24
C GLU A 142 -11.15 21.94 -5.38
N ARG A 143 -12.29 21.31 -5.05
CA ARG A 143 -12.33 20.19 -4.11
C ARG A 143 -12.66 18.87 -4.78
N VAL A 144 -13.50 18.90 -5.81
CA VAL A 144 -13.89 17.71 -6.57
C VAL A 144 -13.33 17.79 -7.97
N ALA A 145 -12.44 16.86 -8.30
CA ALA A 145 -11.97 16.62 -9.66
C ALA A 145 -12.62 15.32 -10.16
N VAL A 146 -13.44 15.42 -11.20
CA VAL A 146 -14.10 14.26 -11.81
C VAL A 146 -13.31 13.84 -13.05
N THR A 147 -13.16 12.53 -13.26
CA THR A 147 -12.46 12.00 -14.44
C THR A 147 -13.39 11.95 -15.65
N ARG A 148 -12.99 12.60 -16.75
CA ARG A 148 -13.74 12.66 -18.05
C ARG A 148 -15.22 13.09 -17.93
N PRO A 149 -15.56 14.18 -17.21
CA PRO A 149 -16.94 14.54 -16.95
C PRO A 149 -17.62 15.17 -18.17
N LYS A 150 -18.94 15.01 -18.24
CA LYS A 150 -19.82 15.97 -18.93
C LYS A 150 -20.24 17.04 -17.91
N ASP A 151 -20.19 18.31 -18.28
CA ASP A 151 -20.44 19.43 -17.34
C ASP A 151 -21.80 20.09 -17.58
N VAL A 152 -22.56 20.27 -16.49
CA VAL A 152 -23.77 21.10 -16.45
C VAL A 152 -23.55 22.19 -15.41
N ARG A 153 -23.29 23.41 -15.90
CA ARG A 153 -22.99 24.58 -15.06
C ARG A 153 -24.20 25.51 -14.90
N LEU A 154 -24.66 25.63 -13.66
CA LEU A 154 -25.71 26.57 -13.25
C LEU A 154 -25.13 27.98 -13.06
N GLU A 155 -25.81 28.97 -13.63
CA GLU A 155 -25.51 30.39 -13.39
C GLU A 155 -26.04 30.82 -12.02
N GLY A 156 -25.14 31.34 -11.17
CA GLY A 156 -25.48 31.97 -9.91
C GLY A 156 -25.18 33.47 -9.96
N HIS A 157 -25.92 34.27 -9.18
CA HIS A 157 -25.56 35.68 -8.95
C HIS A 157 -24.42 35.74 -7.91
N PRO A 158 -23.32 36.49 -8.17
CA PRO A 158 -22.19 36.60 -7.25
C PRO A 158 -22.53 37.50 -6.06
N ALA A 159 -23.35 37.00 -5.12
CA ALA A 159 -23.84 37.81 -3.99
C ALA A 159 -23.03 37.62 -2.69
N HIS A 160 -22.27 36.53 -2.52
CA HIS A 160 -21.86 36.09 -1.19
C HIS A 160 -20.35 36.21 -0.84
N ALA A 161 -19.43 36.33 -1.81
CA ALA A 161 -17.98 36.38 -1.50
C ALA A 161 -17.52 37.72 -0.88
N ALA A 162 -17.93 38.85 -1.45
CA ALA A 162 -17.56 40.19 -0.93
C ALA A 162 -18.09 40.48 0.49
N PRO A 163 -19.29 40.01 0.89
CA PRO A 163 -19.76 40.10 2.27
C PRO A 163 -18.90 39.33 3.29
N VAL A 164 -18.41 38.13 2.96
CA VAL A 164 -17.65 37.28 3.90
C VAL A 164 -16.29 37.91 4.23
N ALA A 165 -15.58 38.47 3.25
CA ALA A 165 -14.29 39.12 3.49
C ALA A 165 -14.42 40.32 4.46
N ARG A 166 -15.50 41.10 4.37
CA ARG A 166 -15.79 42.20 5.31
C ARG A 166 -16.14 41.67 6.71
N LEU A 167 -16.90 40.59 6.81
CA LEU A 167 -17.21 39.93 8.08
C LEU A 167 -15.93 39.46 8.79
N LEU A 168 -15.00 38.82 8.06
CA LEU A 168 -13.71 38.40 8.62
C LEU A 168 -12.83 39.58 9.06
N ALA A 169 -12.90 40.72 8.36
CA ALA A 169 -12.18 41.92 8.75
C ALA A 169 -12.74 42.54 10.04
N GLY A 170 -14.06 42.50 10.24
CA GLY A 170 -14.73 42.97 11.45
C GLY A 170 -14.66 42.01 12.63
N HIS A 171 -14.49 40.70 12.37
CA HIS A 171 -14.49 39.65 13.38
C HIS A 171 -13.37 38.62 13.12
N PRO A 172 -12.12 38.92 13.53
CA PRO A 172 -10.98 38.02 13.28
C PRO A 172 -11.14 36.61 13.88
N ALA A 173 -11.91 36.46 14.95
CA ALA A 173 -12.21 35.16 15.55
C ALA A 173 -12.89 34.19 14.57
N LEU A 174 -13.63 34.67 13.57
CA LEU A 174 -14.22 33.83 12.53
C LEU A 174 -13.17 33.13 11.67
N GLN A 175 -11.95 33.68 11.56
CA GLN A 175 -10.84 33.01 10.88
C GLN A 175 -10.42 31.74 11.64
N ALA A 176 -10.39 31.77 12.97
CA ALA A 176 -10.07 30.60 13.78
C ALA A 176 -11.14 29.51 13.67
N LEU A 177 -12.42 29.89 13.62
CA LEU A 177 -13.51 28.94 13.36
C LEU A 177 -13.43 28.34 11.96
N ALA A 178 -13.07 29.16 10.96
CA ALA A 178 -12.88 28.68 9.60
C ALA A 178 -11.70 27.70 9.49
N ALA A 179 -10.63 27.95 10.25
CA ALA A 179 -9.45 27.09 10.34
C ALA A 179 -9.76 25.72 10.98
N ALA A 180 -10.81 25.59 11.78
CA ALA A 180 -11.19 24.31 12.38
C ALA A 180 -11.45 23.25 11.30
N GLU A 181 -10.98 22.02 11.52
CA GLU A 181 -11.16 20.92 10.56
C GLU A 181 -12.52 20.26 10.66
N THR A 182 -13.12 20.18 11.84
CA THR A 182 -14.47 19.64 12.03
C THR A 182 -15.55 20.66 11.62
N PRO A 183 -16.77 20.23 11.21
CA PRO A 183 -17.83 21.16 10.81
C PRO A 183 -18.28 22.12 11.91
N ALA A 184 -18.25 21.66 13.17
CA ALA A 184 -18.53 22.42 14.36
C ALA A 184 -17.52 22.05 15.47
N VAL A 185 -17.28 22.99 16.38
CA VAL A 185 -16.37 22.81 17.52
C VAL A 185 -16.97 23.38 18.81
N PRO A 186 -16.66 22.79 19.98
CA PRO A 186 -16.98 23.41 21.28
C PRO A 186 -16.37 24.81 21.41
N LEU A 187 -16.98 25.69 22.22
CA LEU A 187 -16.48 27.06 22.42
C LEU A 187 -15.04 27.08 22.98
N ALA A 188 -14.70 26.14 23.87
CA ALA A 188 -13.34 26.00 24.39
C ALA A 188 -12.30 25.69 23.30
N VAL A 189 -12.68 24.94 22.27
CA VAL A 189 -11.84 24.65 21.11
C VAL A 189 -11.73 25.89 20.21
N TRP A 190 -12.83 26.61 19.98
CA TRP A 190 -12.76 27.85 19.20
C TRP A 190 -11.87 28.91 19.86
N GLU A 191 -11.98 29.08 21.18
CA GLU A 191 -11.06 29.92 21.95
C GLU A 191 -9.61 29.46 21.82
N PHE A 192 -9.36 28.15 21.93
CA PHE A 192 -8.03 27.58 21.80
C PHE A 192 -7.41 27.89 20.42
N LEU A 193 -8.15 27.64 19.34
CA LEU A 193 -7.71 27.94 17.97
C LEU A 193 -7.48 29.44 17.76
N ALA A 194 -8.34 30.30 18.31
CA ALA A 194 -8.18 31.75 18.23
C ALA A 194 -6.87 32.20 18.90
N ARG A 195 -6.59 31.69 20.10
CA ARG A 195 -5.35 31.98 20.84
C ARG A 195 -4.11 31.54 20.07
N ALA A 196 -4.13 30.32 19.53
CA ALA A 196 -3.02 29.78 18.74
C ALA A 196 -2.75 30.59 17.46
N LEU A 197 -3.78 31.23 16.90
CA LEU A 197 -3.65 32.16 15.76
C LEU A 197 -3.38 33.62 16.17
N GLY A 198 -3.14 33.91 17.45
CA GLY A 198 -2.87 35.25 17.95
C GLY A 198 -4.09 36.17 17.98
N VAL A 199 -5.30 35.60 17.98
CA VAL A 199 -6.57 36.34 18.10
C VAL A 199 -7.08 36.24 19.54
N PRO A 200 -6.99 37.32 20.34
CA PRO A 200 -7.52 37.31 21.70
C PRO A 200 -9.04 37.26 21.67
N ALA A 201 -9.63 36.17 22.16
CA ALA A 201 -11.05 36.00 22.36
C ALA A 201 -11.31 34.98 23.47
N THR A 202 -12.27 35.26 24.34
CA THR A 202 -12.73 34.35 25.40
C THR A 202 -13.97 33.57 24.95
N ALA A 203 -14.22 32.39 25.53
CA ALA A 203 -15.43 31.61 25.24
C ALA A 203 -16.74 32.43 25.38
N ALA A 204 -16.82 33.37 26.33
CA ALA A 204 -17.98 34.25 26.49
C ALA A 204 -18.14 35.23 25.32
N GLU A 205 -17.06 35.87 24.87
CA GLU A 205 -17.09 36.77 23.71
C GLU A 205 -17.42 36.04 22.41
N LEU A 206 -16.93 34.81 22.25
CA LEU A 206 -17.22 33.93 21.12
C LEU A 206 -18.68 33.46 21.14
N SER A 207 -19.20 33.16 22.33
CA SER A 207 -20.63 32.93 22.55
C SER A 207 -21.44 34.13 22.05
N ASP A 208 -21.19 35.34 22.57
CA ASP A 208 -21.94 36.54 22.19
C ASP A 208 -21.81 36.87 20.69
N LEU A 209 -20.67 36.54 20.07
CA LEU A 209 -20.49 36.66 18.63
C LEU A 209 -21.40 35.72 17.84
N ALA A 210 -21.53 34.46 18.27
CA ALA A 210 -22.43 33.49 17.65
C ALA A 210 -23.90 33.91 17.74
N GLU A 211 -24.32 34.57 18.82
CA GLU A 211 -25.70 35.08 18.97
C GLU A 211 -25.98 36.30 18.10
N ARG A 212 -24.98 37.15 17.87
CA ARG A 212 -25.11 38.34 17.02
C ARG A 212 -25.12 38.04 15.53
N LEU A 213 -24.64 36.87 15.12
CA LEU A 213 -24.51 36.48 13.71
C LEU A 213 -25.26 35.17 13.36
N PRO A 214 -26.58 35.06 13.64
CA PRO A 214 -27.34 33.82 13.45
C PRO A 214 -27.52 33.41 11.97
N GLU A 215 -27.33 34.36 11.06
CA GLU A 215 -27.35 34.10 9.60
C GLU A 215 -26.04 33.47 9.11
N VAL A 216 -24.97 33.55 9.90
CA VAL A 216 -23.62 33.06 9.54
C VAL A 216 -23.24 31.85 10.37
N LEU A 217 -23.56 31.86 11.65
CA LEU A 217 -23.17 30.86 12.63
C LEU A 217 -24.38 30.06 13.11
N LEU A 218 -24.15 28.78 13.39
CA LEU A 218 -25.13 27.87 13.98
C LEU A 218 -24.58 27.35 15.30
N ARG A 219 -25.42 27.44 16.34
CA ARG A 219 -25.19 26.77 17.63
C ARG A 219 -25.85 25.41 17.59
N HIS A 220 -25.07 24.39 17.90
CA HIS A 220 -25.54 23.05 18.13
C HIS A 220 -25.76 22.89 19.65
N PRO A 221 -26.95 22.49 20.09
CA PRO A 221 -27.19 22.24 21.51
C PRO A 221 -26.22 21.16 22.00
N ALA A 222 -25.84 21.27 23.26
CA ALA A 222 -25.17 20.19 23.97
C ALA A 222 -26.02 18.92 23.84
N GLU A 223 -25.43 17.83 23.33
CA GLU A 223 -25.99 16.51 23.56
C GLU A 223 -25.89 16.17 25.06
N ALA A 224 -26.58 15.12 25.51
CA ALA A 224 -26.73 14.77 26.93
C ALA A 224 -25.42 14.57 27.73
N SER A 225 -24.25 14.60 27.06
CA SER A 225 -22.92 14.36 27.62
C SER A 225 -21.87 15.44 27.36
N GLY A 226 -22.20 16.63 26.81
CA GLY A 226 -21.15 17.59 26.38
C GLY A 226 -21.49 19.08 26.43
N GLU A 227 -20.51 19.93 26.07
CA GLU A 227 -20.72 21.36 25.81
C GLU A 227 -21.34 21.59 24.43
N GLY A 228 -22.11 22.68 24.28
CA GLY A 228 -22.65 23.07 22.97
C GLY A 228 -21.53 23.42 21.99
N ALA A 229 -21.75 23.11 20.71
CA ALA A 229 -20.80 23.38 19.63
C ALA A 229 -21.24 24.56 18.75
N VAL A 230 -20.28 25.22 18.11
CA VAL A 230 -20.50 26.28 17.13
C VAL A 230 -19.86 25.89 15.80
N GLY A 231 -20.58 26.14 14.72
CA GLY A 231 -20.09 26.00 13.36
C GLY A 231 -20.65 27.11 12.45
N PHE A 232 -20.21 27.12 11.20
CA PHE A 232 -20.87 27.92 10.18
C PHE A 232 -22.22 27.30 9.84
N ARG A 233 -23.21 28.14 9.51
CA ARG A 233 -24.56 27.69 9.17
C ARG A 233 -24.58 26.76 7.95
N THR A 234 -23.64 26.93 7.02
CA THR A 234 -23.46 26.06 5.86
C THR A 234 -21.98 25.83 5.60
N ASP A 235 -21.63 24.66 5.04
CA ASP A 235 -20.23 24.36 4.66
C ASP A 235 -19.72 25.32 3.58
N GLY A 236 -20.61 25.82 2.72
CA GLY A 236 -20.29 26.85 1.73
C GLY A 236 -19.83 28.16 2.37
N LEU A 237 -20.41 28.59 3.49
CA LEU A 237 -19.94 29.77 4.22
C LEU A 237 -18.58 29.53 4.86
N LYS A 238 -18.35 28.34 5.46
CA LYS A 238 -17.04 27.95 5.98
C LYS A 238 -15.97 27.95 4.88
N HIS A 239 -16.28 27.37 3.72
CA HIS A 239 -15.41 27.36 2.56
C HIS A 239 -15.05 28.79 2.12
N LEU A 240 -16.06 29.64 1.91
CA LEU A 240 -15.85 31.05 1.53
C LEU A 240 -14.98 31.78 2.56
N ALA A 241 -15.15 31.49 3.86
CA ALA A 241 -14.32 32.08 4.90
C ALA A 241 -12.85 31.62 4.81
N ARG A 242 -12.61 30.31 4.63
CA ARG A 242 -11.26 29.75 4.44
C ARG A 242 -10.58 30.29 3.17
N THR A 243 -11.30 30.40 2.07
CA THR A 243 -10.76 30.93 0.81
C THR A 243 -10.47 32.43 0.90
N ALA A 244 -11.29 33.20 1.62
CA ALA A 244 -11.08 34.64 1.79
C ALA A 244 -9.88 34.96 2.70
N ARG A 245 -9.56 34.11 3.69
CA ARG A 245 -8.38 34.22 4.55
C ARG A 245 -7.78 32.83 4.86
N PRO A 246 -7.01 32.25 3.94
CA PRO A 246 -6.40 30.94 4.17
C PRO A 246 -5.36 31.02 5.28
N CYS A 247 -5.28 29.96 6.11
CA CYS A 247 -4.18 29.80 7.05
C CYS A 247 -2.87 29.56 6.28
N THR A 248 -1.82 30.29 6.64
CA THR A 248 -0.48 30.05 6.09
C THR A 248 0.12 28.77 6.67
N ALA A 249 1.14 28.22 6.01
CA ALA A 249 1.90 27.06 6.53
C ALA A 249 2.42 27.29 7.96
N ALA A 250 2.91 28.50 8.27
CA ALA A 250 3.36 28.87 9.61
C ALA A 250 2.22 28.89 10.64
N GLN A 251 1.03 29.35 10.25
CA GLN A 251 -0.15 29.32 11.13
C GLN A 251 -0.63 27.88 11.36
N GLN A 252 -0.58 27.03 10.34
CA GLN A 252 -0.87 25.60 10.48
C GLN A 252 0.14 24.91 11.41
N GLY A 253 1.42 25.25 11.30
CA GLY A 253 2.47 24.78 12.20
C GLY A 253 2.24 25.21 13.66
N ALA A 254 1.86 26.47 13.88
CA ALA A 254 1.51 26.97 15.21
C ALA A 254 0.29 26.23 15.80
N LEU A 255 -0.76 26.01 15.01
CA LEU A 255 -1.92 25.21 15.41
C LEU A 255 -1.50 23.78 15.76
N ALA A 256 -0.69 23.13 14.92
CA ALA A 256 -0.21 21.78 15.16
C ALA A 256 0.63 21.68 16.45
N GLY A 257 1.54 22.62 16.70
CA GLY A 257 2.36 22.65 17.91
C GLY A 257 1.54 22.82 19.18
N GLU A 258 0.57 23.73 19.17
CA GLU A 258 -0.36 23.93 20.29
C GLU A 258 -1.25 22.70 20.50
N LEU A 259 -1.82 22.12 19.44
CA LEU A 259 -2.65 20.92 19.52
C LEU A 259 -1.86 19.70 20.04
N ARG A 260 -0.59 19.55 19.62
CA ARG A 260 0.31 18.51 20.15
C ARG A 260 0.58 18.70 21.63
N THR A 261 0.78 19.94 22.08
CA THR A 261 0.88 20.22 23.51
C THR A 261 -0.44 19.91 24.23
N GLY A 262 -1.57 20.29 23.64
CA GLY A 262 -2.90 20.06 24.18
C GLY A 262 -3.23 18.57 24.33
N ILE A 263 -2.91 17.74 23.34
CA ILE A 263 -3.21 16.30 23.39
C ILE A 263 -2.40 15.58 24.47
N SER A 264 -1.16 16.02 24.72
CA SER A 264 -0.28 15.42 25.74
C SER A 264 -0.55 15.91 27.17
N THR A 265 -1.08 17.12 27.35
CA THR A 265 -1.22 17.75 28.67
C THR A 265 -2.64 17.73 29.22
N ARG A 266 -3.64 17.46 28.39
CA ARG A 266 -5.06 17.49 28.76
C ARG A 266 -5.64 16.09 28.80
N PRO A 267 -6.59 15.81 29.72
CA PRO A 267 -7.24 14.50 29.78
C PRO A 267 -8.12 14.27 28.54
N PRO A 268 -8.39 13.00 28.16
CA PRO A 268 -9.26 12.66 27.03
C PRO A 268 -10.69 13.23 27.09
N SER A 269 -11.17 13.58 28.29
CA SER A 269 -12.47 14.24 28.49
C SER A 269 -12.48 15.73 28.13
N ASP A 270 -11.32 16.34 27.90
CA ASP A 270 -11.20 17.76 27.50
C ASP A 270 -11.59 17.94 26.01
N PRO A 271 -12.47 18.90 25.68
CA PRO A 271 -12.87 19.18 24.29
C PRO A 271 -11.71 19.44 23.33
N VAL A 272 -10.62 20.06 23.80
CA VAL A 272 -9.43 20.33 22.99
C VAL A 272 -8.64 19.06 22.75
N HIS A 273 -8.58 18.13 23.72
CA HIS A 273 -7.98 16.81 23.50
C HIS A 273 -8.76 16.05 22.41
N ALA A 274 -10.09 16.00 22.52
CA ALA A 274 -10.95 15.33 21.54
C ALA A 274 -10.82 15.94 20.14
N TYR A 275 -10.74 17.27 20.03
CA TYR A 275 -10.48 17.94 18.75
C TYR A 275 -9.07 17.65 18.22
N ALA A 276 -8.04 17.69 19.08
CA ALA A 276 -6.66 17.41 18.69
C ALA A 276 -6.53 15.97 18.14
N ALA A 277 -7.17 14.98 18.77
CA ALA A 277 -7.20 13.60 18.28
C ALA A 277 -7.68 13.51 16.82
N GLN A 278 -8.67 14.32 16.43
CA GLN A 278 -9.27 14.31 15.09
C GLN A 278 -8.55 15.22 14.09
N ALA A 279 -7.86 16.27 14.52
CA ALA A 279 -7.39 17.33 13.62
C ALA A 279 -5.87 17.57 13.64
N LEU A 280 -5.14 17.14 14.68
CA LEU A 280 -3.70 17.43 14.84
C LEU A 280 -2.90 16.98 13.62
N ALA A 281 -3.06 15.72 13.19
CA ALA A 281 -2.32 15.17 12.07
C ALA A 281 -2.53 15.97 10.78
N LEU A 282 -3.77 16.41 10.52
CA LEU A 282 -4.08 17.18 9.32
C LEU A 282 -3.51 18.60 9.38
N HIS A 283 -3.55 19.28 10.54
CA HIS A 283 -2.85 20.57 10.72
C HIS A 283 -1.33 20.41 10.54
N ALA A 284 -0.75 19.31 11.02
CA ALA A 284 0.67 19.00 10.85
C ALA A 284 1.03 18.71 9.38
N ALA A 285 0.13 18.10 8.62
CA ALA A 285 0.31 17.91 7.17
C ALA A 285 0.19 19.24 6.40
N LEU A 286 -0.81 20.06 6.73
CA LEU A 286 -1.08 21.36 6.11
C LEU A 286 0.02 22.40 6.37
N SER A 287 0.84 22.22 7.40
CA SER A 287 2.03 23.06 7.61
C SER A 287 3.16 22.75 6.63
N GLY A 288 3.13 21.58 6.00
CA GLY A 288 4.15 21.09 5.07
C GLY A 288 5.41 20.53 5.73
N THR A 289 5.60 20.67 7.04
CA THR A 289 6.85 20.26 7.73
C THR A 289 6.66 19.48 9.02
N GLU A 290 5.49 19.56 9.67
CA GLU A 290 5.33 19.05 11.04
C GLU A 290 4.89 17.57 11.09
N LEU A 291 4.33 17.02 10.00
CA LEU A 291 3.86 15.63 10.00
C LEU A 291 4.95 14.60 10.33
N PRO A 292 6.17 14.67 9.75
CA PRO A 292 7.25 13.74 10.11
C PRO A 292 7.60 13.77 11.60
N ALA A 293 7.59 14.96 12.22
CA ALA A 293 7.85 15.12 13.65
C ALA A 293 6.73 14.53 14.52
N LEU A 294 5.48 14.57 14.06
CA LEU A 294 4.35 13.90 14.71
C LEU A 294 4.45 12.38 14.59
N LEU A 295 4.80 11.85 13.41
CA LEU A 295 4.95 10.40 13.20
C LEU A 295 6.07 9.80 14.06
N ALA A 296 7.11 10.58 14.36
CA ALA A 296 8.19 10.19 15.26
C ALA A 296 7.80 10.26 16.76
N ASP A 297 6.72 10.97 17.11
CA ASP A 297 6.23 11.12 18.49
C ASP A 297 5.12 10.09 18.77
N ALA A 298 5.51 8.88 19.16
CA ALA A 298 4.59 7.79 19.50
C ALA A 298 3.49 8.23 20.50
N PRO A 299 3.79 8.86 21.64
CA PRO A 299 2.76 9.33 22.56
C PRO A 299 1.72 10.28 21.95
N ALA A 300 2.14 11.26 21.15
CA ALA A 300 1.19 12.16 20.49
C ALA A 300 0.39 11.46 19.38
N LEU A 301 1.04 10.60 18.60
CA LEU A 301 0.40 9.82 17.54
C LEU A 301 -0.64 8.84 18.10
N ALA A 302 -0.39 8.26 19.27
CA ALA A 302 -1.27 7.28 19.92
C ALA A 302 -2.70 7.82 20.17
N HIS A 303 -2.81 9.14 20.37
CA HIS A 303 -4.10 9.81 20.56
C HIS A 303 -4.69 10.36 19.25
N CYS A 304 -3.96 10.34 18.14
CA CYS A 304 -4.52 10.72 16.85
C CYS A 304 -5.40 9.59 16.29
N THR A 305 -6.58 9.94 15.81
CA THR A 305 -7.49 8.97 15.17
C THR A 305 -6.85 8.41 13.89
N ARG A 306 -7.05 7.12 13.61
CA ARG A 306 -6.58 6.49 12.36
C ARG A 306 -6.95 7.30 11.11
N TYR A 307 -8.20 7.76 11.04
CA TYR A 307 -8.69 8.54 9.90
C TYR A 307 -7.93 9.86 9.71
N SER A 308 -7.67 10.60 10.79
CA SER A 308 -6.94 11.88 10.69
C SER A 308 -5.50 11.69 10.20
N VAL A 309 -4.85 10.61 10.62
CA VAL A 309 -3.49 10.26 10.17
C VAL A 309 -3.48 9.88 8.68
N LEU A 310 -4.45 9.08 8.21
CA LEU A 310 -4.54 8.73 6.79
C LEU A 310 -4.75 9.95 5.90
N GLN A 311 -5.63 10.87 6.30
CA GLN A 311 -5.84 12.14 5.58
C GLN A 311 -4.59 13.01 5.59
N ALA A 312 -3.86 13.03 6.72
CA ALA A 312 -2.61 13.75 6.84
C ALA A 312 -1.53 13.21 5.90
N LEU A 313 -1.36 11.88 5.84
CA LEU A 313 -0.44 11.22 4.91
C LEU A 313 -0.82 11.52 3.47
N ALA A 314 -2.09 11.36 3.12
CA ALA A 314 -2.58 11.65 1.78
C ALA A 314 -2.35 13.10 1.37
N HIS A 315 -2.43 14.05 2.31
CA HIS A 315 -2.17 15.45 2.04
C HIS A 315 -0.67 15.77 1.93
N HIS A 316 0.15 15.23 2.84
CA HIS A 316 1.57 15.54 2.92
C HIS A 316 2.39 14.82 1.84
N PHE A 317 1.93 13.66 1.38
CA PHE A 317 2.58 12.83 0.37
C PHE A 317 1.71 12.67 -0.89
N PRO A 318 1.47 13.74 -1.67
CA PRO A 318 0.59 13.68 -2.83
C PRO A 318 1.12 12.77 -3.95
N GLU A 319 2.44 12.61 -4.06
CA GLU A 319 3.13 11.74 -5.02
C GLU A 319 3.38 10.32 -4.47
N GLY A 320 2.77 10.00 -3.33
CA GLY A 320 2.90 8.72 -2.67
C GLY A 320 3.81 8.76 -1.43
N VAL A 321 3.55 7.81 -0.54
CA VAL A 321 4.24 7.63 0.73
C VAL A 321 5.64 7.05 0.50
N PRO A 322 6.71 7.68 1.02
CA PRO A 322 8.06 7.16 0.90
C PRO A 322 8.21 5.74 1.43
N GLN A 323 9.20 5.04 0.88
CA GLN A 323 9.56 3.69 1.28
C GLN A 323 10.02 3.65 2.74
N GLY A 324 9.50 2.68 3.51
CA GLY A 324 9.89 2.44 4.91
C GLY A 324 9.33 3.45 5.92
N GLY A 325 9.58 3.18 7.21
CA GLY A 325 9.14 4.05 8.32
C GLY A 325 7.62 4.02 8.59
N VAL A 326 7.19 4.84 9.57
CA VAL A 326 5.83 4.78 10.15
C VAL A 326 4.76 5.08 9.10
N ALA A 327 5.04 5.99 8.16
CA ALA A 327 4.13 6.31 7.08
C ALA A 327 3.86 5.11 6.16
N ALA A 328 4.92 4.39 5.75
CA ALA A 328 4.79 3.19 4.93
C ALA A 328 4.01 2.10 5.65
N ASP A 329 4.26 1.88 6.94
CA ASP A 329 3.48 0.92 7.73
C ASP A 329 1.98 1.24 7.69
N ILE A 330 1.61 2.50 7.95
CA ILE A 330 0.21 2.92 7.95
C ILE A 330 -0.41 2.72 6.55
N HIS A 331 0.33 3.04 5.49
CA HIS A 331 -0.09 2.80 4.11
C HIS A 331 -0.39 1.31 3.87
N TYR A 332 0.55 0.41 4.18
CA TYR A 332 0.37 -1.01 3.91
C TYR A 332 -0.62 -1.70 4.85
N LEU A 333 -0.74 -1.25 6.11
CA LEU A 333 -1.82 -1.68 7.00
C LEU A 333 -3.19 -1.34 6.40
N GLU A 334 -3.36 -0.14 5.84
CA GLU A 334 -4.58 0.23 5.13
C GLU A 334 -4.80 -0.63 3.87
N THR A 335 -3.75 -0.92 3.09
CA THR A 335 -3.89 -1.76 1.89
C THR A 335 -4.37 -3.18 2.20
N GLU A 336 -4.01 -3.70 3.38
CA GLU A 336 -4.49 -4.99 3.91
C GLU A 336 -5.90 -4.89 4.53
N GLY A 337 -6.49 -3.69 4.58
CA GLY A 337 -7.85 -3.48 5.07
C GLY A 337 -7.97 -3.24 6.57
N ILE A 338 -6.86 -2.98 7.26
CA ILE A 338 -6.85 -2.80 8.72
C ILE A 338 -7.52 -1.46 9.06
N ALA A 339 -8.77 -1.55 9.49
CA ALA A 339 -9.62 -0.40 9.80
C ALA A 339 -10.46 -0.65 11.07
N PRO A 340 -9.83 -0.91 12.23
CA PRO A 340 -10.57 -1.10 13.47
C PRO A 340 -11.32 0.17 13.88
N GLU A 341 -12.46 -0.02 14.53
CA GLU A 341 -13.25 1.06 15.13
C GLU A 341 -12.66 1.48 16.49
N ASP A 342 -12.02 0.55 17.18
CA ASP A 342 -11.36 0.77 18.45
C ASP A 342 -9.94 1.35 18.27
N GLN A 343 -9.63 2.40 19.02
CA GLN A 343 -8.32 3.05 18.97
C GLN A 343 -7.23 2.12 19.51
N GLY A 344 -7.50 1.33 20.56
CA GLY A 344 -6.55 0.37 21.12
C GLY A 344 -6.13 -0.67 20.09
N GLU A 345 -7.08 -1.26 19.37
CA GLU A 345 -6.82 -2.22 18.28
C GLU A 345 -6.00 -1.59 17.15
N TRP A 346 -6.26 -0.33 16.79
CA TRP A 346 -5.41 0.42 15.85
C TRP A 346 -3.97 0.54 16.36
N LEU A 347 -3.78 0.91 17.62
CA LEU A 347 -2.46 1.03 18.22
C LEU A 347 -1.74 -0.32 18.36
N SER A 348 -2.47 -1.42 18.57
CA SER A 348 -1.88 -2.75 18.57
C SER A 348 -1.26 -3.10 17.21
N TRP A 349 -1.89 -2.70 16.09
CA TRP A 349 -1.31 -2.85 14.75
C TRP A 349 -0.09 -1.96 14.51
N LEU A 350 -0.10 -0.72 15.02
CA LEU A 350 1.09 0.14 14.97
C LEU A 350 2.23 -0.38 15.85
N HIS A 351 1.91 -0.92 17.02
CA HIS A 351 2.86 -1.58 17.90
C HIS A 351 3.49 -2.78 17.18
N TRP A 352 2.68 -3.63 16.54
CA TRP A 352 3.16 -4.75 15.73
C TRP A 352 4.11 -4.30 14.62
N ALA A 353 3.72 -3.28 13.85
CA ALA A 353 4.53 -2.80 12.74
C ALA A 353 5.88 -2.21 13.22
N ALA A 354 5.87 -1.51 14.37
CA ALA A 354 7.09 -1.04 15.01
C ALA A 354 7.98 -2.18 15.54
N THR A 355 7.40 -3.21 16.17
CA THR A 355 8.13 -4.40 16.60
C THR A 355 8.78 -5.11 15.40
N ASN A 356 8.06 -5.26 14.28
CA ASN A 356 8.59 -5.86 13.05
C ASN A 356 9.83 -5.11 12.54
N ARG A 357 9.80 -3.78 12.56
CA ARG A 357 10.95 -2.93 12.18
C ARG A 357 12.11 -2.97 13.16
N GLY A 358 11.94 -3.56 14.35
CA GLY A 358 12.93 -3.50 15.43
C GLY A 358 12.92 -2.16 16.20
N GLU A 359 11.90 -1.32 16.03
CA GLU A 359 11.74 -0.02 16.70
C GLU A 359 11.15 -0.19 18.11
N THR A 360 11.86 -0.94 18.96
CA THR A 360 11.37 -1.36 20.29
C THR A 360 11.08 -0.19 21.23
N ALA A 361 11.87 0.88 21.17
CA ALA A 361 11.64 2.09 21.97
C ALA A 361 10.34 2.81 21.57
N TRP A 362 10.04 2.85 20.27
CA TRP A 362 8.82 3.46 19.76
C TRP A 362 7.59 2.60 20.08
N ALA A 363 7.70 1.27 19.94
CA ALA A 363 6.65 0.32 20.35
C ALA A 363 6.34 0.42 21.85
N ALA A 364 7.35 0.52 22.71
CA ALA A 364 7.17 0.72 24.15
C ALA A 364 6.50 2.07 24.45
N ALA A 365 6.93 3.15 23.79
CA ALA A 365 6.32 4.47 23.95
C ALA A 365 4.84 4.52 23.53
N LEU A 366 4.45 3.74 22.50
CA LEU A 366 3.03 3.56 22.15
C LEU A 366 2.27 2.82 23.25
N ALA A 367 2.83 1.72 23.76
CA ALA A 367 2.20 0.91 24.81
C ALA A 367 2.01 1.69 26.13
N ASP A 368 2.87 2.67 26.39
CA ASP A 368 2.85 3.54 27.57
C ASP A 368 2.04 4.84 27.37
N ALA A 369 1.46 5.07 26.19
CA ALA A 369 0.72 6.29 25.86
C ALA A 369 -0.65 6.41 26.58
N GLY A 370 -1.00 5.47 27.47
CA GLY A 370 -2.21 5.53 28.28
C GLY A 370 -3.51 5.11 27.56
N VAL A 371 -3.40 4.60 26.33
CA VAL A 371 -4.50 3.91 25.63
C VAL A 371 -4.29 2.40 25.80
N PRO A 372 -5.25 1.64 26.35
CA PRO A 372 -5.11 0.19 26.48
C PRO A 372 -5.01 -0.50 25.13
N LEU A 373 -3.98 -1.34 24.96
CA LEU A 373 -3.80 -2.19 23.78
C LEU A 373 -4.49 -3.54 24.06
N PRO A 374 -5.49 -3.98 23.26
CA PRO A 374 -6.15 -5.27 23.46
C PRO A 374 -5.19 -6.46 23.29
N TRP A 375 -4.10 -6.27 22.56
CA TRP A 375 -3.02 -7.24 22.44
C TRP A 375 -1.70 -6.52 22.12
N ARG A 376 -0.58 -7.14 22.43
CA ARG A 376 0.77 -6.60 22.21
C ARG A 376 1.63 -7.62 21.49
N THR A 377 2.50 -7.17 20.61
CA THR A 377 3.45 -8.06 19.93
C THR A 377 4.60 -8.39 20.87
N ALA A 378 4.75 -9.67 21.22
CA ALA A 378 5.80 -10.15 22.09
C ALA A 378 7.16 -10.15 21.37
N TRP A 379 7.15 -10.68 20.14
CA TRP A 379 8.30 -10.72 19.23
C TRP A 379 7.79 -10.94 17.81
N SER A 380 8.65 -10.68 16.81
CA SER A 380 8.29 -10.85 15.41
C SER A 380 9.50 -11.20 14.55
N HIS A 381 9.31 -12.19 13.66
CA HIS A 381 10.15 -12.48 12.51
C HIS A 381 9.41 -12.21 11.20
N TYR A 382 8.38 -11.38 11.29
CA TYR A 382 7.61 -10.91 10.17
C TYR A 382 8.36 -9.78 9.48
N ARG A 383 8.38 -9.83 8.15
CA ARG A 383 9.06 -8.85 7.31
C ARG A 383 8.43 -7.45 7.49
N PRO A 384 9.25 -6.41 7.73
CA PRO A 384 8.78 -5.03 7.70
C PRO A 384 8.29 -4.60 6.32
N TYR A 385 7.28 -3.73 6.28
CA TYR A 385 6.77 -3.22 5.02
C TYR A 385 7.71 -2.20 4.37
N GLY A 386 7.67 -2.17 3.04
CA GLY A 386 8.41 -1.22 2.23
C GLY A 386 9.91 -1.45 2.29
N VAL A 387 10.38 -2.69 2.35
CA VAL A 387 11.82 -2.99 2.32
C VAL A 387 12.16 -3.77 1.05
N PHE A 388 13.24 -3.39 0.37
CA PHE A 388 13.75 -4.11 -0.79
C PHE A 388 14.96 -4.97 -0.38
N GLY A 389 14.97 -6.24 -0.77
CA GLY A 389 16.04 -7.19 -0.45
C GLY A 389 15.88 -7.91 0.89
N PRO A 390 16.79 -8.83 1.24
CA PRO A 390 16.68 -9.66 2.44
C PRO A 390 16.74 -8.82 3.71
N VAL A 391 15.88 -9.14 4.69
CA VAL A 391 15.86 -8.50 6.01
C VAL A 391 16.52 -9.41 7.05
N PRO A 392 17.49 -8.93 7.84
CA PRO A 392 18.11 -9.74 8.88
C PRO A 392 17.08 -10.29 9.88
N GLY A 393 17.14 -11.59 10.14
CA GLY A 393 16.27 -12.26 11.11
C GLY A 393 14.84 -12.53 10.62
N GLU A 394 14.50 -12.21 9.37
CA GLU A 394 13.20 -12.58 8.82
C GLU A 394 13.10 -14.10 8.59
N THR A 395 11.88 -14.63 8.66
CA THR A 395 11.60 -16.03 8.33
C THR A 395 11.41 -16.25 6.82
N GLY A 396 10.88 -15.26 6.12
CA GLY A 396 10.24 -15.44 4.82
C GLY A 396 8.86 -16.11 4.96
N LYS A 397 8.23 -16.48 3.84
CA LYS A 397 6.92 -17.13 3.84
C LYS A 397 6.89 -18.36 4.76
N VAL A 398 5.87 -18.48 5.60
CA VAL A 398 5.58 -19.67 6.40
C VAL A 398 4.29 -20.31 5.89
N ASP A 399 4.41 -21.53 5.39
CA ASP A 399 3.31 -22.34 4.86
C ASP A 399 2.68 -23.24 5.94
N HIS A 400 3.50 -23.74 6.86
CA HIS A 400 3.06 -24.62 7.95
C HIS A 400 3.63 -24.15 9.28
N LEU A 401 2.80 -24.19 10.33
CA LEU A 401 3.15 -23.77 11.68
C LEU A 401 2.91 -24.90 12.68
N PHE A 402 3.94 -25.27 13.44
CA PHE A 402 3.86 -26.35 14.44
C PHE A 402 4.24 -25.82 15.82
N PRO A 403 3.30 -25.72 16.77
CA PRO A 403 3.64 -25.54 18.17
C PRO A 403 4.21 -26.85 18.74
N GLY A 404 5.20 -26.74 19.63
CA GLY A 404 5.86 -27.90 20.22
C GLY A 404 6.95 -27.53 21.20
N ALA A 405 7.97 -28.37 21.28
CA ALA A 405 9.17 -28.14 22.05
C ALA A 405 10.43 -28.57 21.30
N LEU A 406 11.54 -27.88 21.53
CA LEU A 406 12.86 -28.31 21.10
C LEU A 406 13.73 -28.53 22.34
N ASP A 407 14.22 -29.75 22.55
CA ASP A 407 15.01 -30.11 23.72
C ASP A 407 14.34 -29.70 25.07
N GLY A 408 13.00 -29.83 25.13
CA GLY A 408 12.18 -29.47 26.30
C GLY A 408 11.86 -27.98 26.46
N ILE A 409 12.31 -27.11 25.55
CA ILE A 409 12.00 -25.68 25.52
C ILE A 409 10.78 -25.45 24.63
N GLY A 410 9.75 -24.75 25.14
CA GLY A 410 8.56 -24.39 24.36
C GLY A 410 8.92 -23.62 23.09
N ALA A 411 8.58 -24.17 21.94
CA ALA A 411 9.07 -23.73 20.64
C ALA A 411 7.99 -23.82 19.56
N VAL A 412 8.20 -23.07 18.48
CA VAL A 412 7.38 -23.11 17.28
C VAL A 412 8.27 -23.39 16.09
N ALA A 413 7.90 -24.38 15.29
CA ALA A 413 8.52 -24.64 13.99
C ALA A 413 7.67 -24.01 12.88
N GLY A 414 8.30 -23.23 12.02
CA GLY A 414 7.70 -22.66 10.82
C GLY A 414 8.40 -23.23 9.61
N GLN A 415 7.61 -23.72 8.67
CA GLN A 415 8.11 -24.36 7.47
C GLN A 415 7.75 -23.55 6.23
N ARG A 416 8.71 -23.44 5.32
CA ARG A 416 8.53 -22.87 3.99
C ARG A 416 8.68 -23.97 2.96
N LEU A 417 7.66 -24.18 2.14
CA LEU A 417 7.73 -25.14 1.04
C LEU A 417 8.83 -24.73 0.06
N LEU A 418 9.65 -25.71 -0.31
CA LEU A 418 10.66 -25.57 -1.34
C LEU A 418 10.03 -25.91 -2.70
N PRO A 419 10.36 -25.16 -3.76
CA PRO A 419 9.94 -25.55 -5.10
C PRO A 419 10.61 -26.88 -5.51
N VAL A 420 9.95 -27.64 -6.38
CA VAL A 420 10.49 -28.90 -6.94
C VAL A 420 11.75 -28.67 -7.78
N TYR A 421 11.88 -27.48 -8.37
CA TYR A 421 13.06 -27.10 -9.14
C TYR A 421 13.96 -26.20 -8.29
N GLN A 422 15.16 -26.68 -7.97
CA GLN A 422 16.13 -26.01 -7.09
C GLN A 422 17.51 -26.10 -7.73
N ASP A 423 18.24 -24.99 -7.77
CA ASP A 423 19.64 -24.91 -8.20
C ASP A 423 19.97 -25.64 -9.52
N GLY A 424 18.98 -25.69 -10.42
CA GLY A 424 19.15 -26.13 -11.80
C GLY A 424 18.77 -27.59 -12.00
N ALA A 425 18.27 -28.24 -10.95
CA ALA A 425 17.85 -29.62 -10.95
C ALA A 425 16.41 -29.75 -10.43
N TYR A 426 15.71 -30.75 -10.95
CA TYR A 426 14.51 -31.25 -10.31
C TYR A 426 14.94 -32.05 -9.08
N VAL A 427 14.54 -31.59 -7.91
CA VAL A 427 14.68 -32.32 -6.65
C VAL A 427 13.36 -33.04 -6.43
N LEU A 428 13.38 -34.36 -6.56
CA LEU A 428 12.26 -35.21 -6.16
C LEU A 428 12.40 -35.44 -4.64
N PRO A 429 11.46 -34.95 -3.82
CA PRO A 429 11.48 -35.20 -2.38
C PRO A 429 11.36 -36.71 -2.10
N GLU A 430 11.83 -37.15 -0.92
CA GLU A 430 11.56 -38.53 -0.47
C GLU A 430 10.09 -38.67 -0.05
N GLY A 431 9.50 -37.57 0.46
CA GLY A 431 8.06 -37.41 0.67
C GLY A 431 7.33 -36.86 -0.54
N ASP A 432 6.13 -36.32 -0.31
CA ASP A 432 5.32 -35.66 -1.33
C ASP A 432 5.86 -34.26 -1.65
N ASP A 433 6.35 -33.54 -0.63
CA ASP A 433 6.99 -32.22 -0.75
C ASP A 433 8.20 -32.08 0.20
N GLN A 434 8.97 -31.01 0.01
CA GLN A 434 10.07 -30.63 0.90
C GLN A 434 9.88 -29.21 1.43
N ALA A 435 10.33 -28.97 2.66
CA ALA A 435 10.32 -27.65 3.26
C ALA A 435 11.62 -27.33 4.00
N VAL A 436 11.93 -26.03 4.09
CA VAL A 436 12.91 -25.53 5.05
C VAL A 436 12.18 -25.23 6.36
N GLU A 437 12.54 -25.97 7.40
CA GLU A 437 12.07 -25.77 8.76
C GLU A 437 13.04 -24.90 9.55
N ARG A 438 12.50 -23.94 10.28
CA ARG A 438 13.21 -23.13 11.28
C ARG A 438 12.40 -23.13 12.57
N VAL A 439 13.09 -23.05 13.70
CA VAL A 439 12.49 -23.24 15.03
C VAL A 439 12.83 -22.07 15.94
N TRP A 440 11.80 -21.46 16.53
CA TRP A 440 11.93 -20.31 17.44
C TRP A 440 11.35 -20.61 18.81
N SER A 441 11.94 -20.00 19.83
CA SER A 441 11.39 -19.99 21.19
C SER A 441 10.07 -19.22 21.24
N ILE A 442 9.04 -19.83 21.83
CA ILE A 442 7.74 -19.17 22.04
C ILE A 442 7.88 -17.98 22.99
N ALA A 443 8.84 -18.03 23.92
CA ALA A 443 9.00 -17.04 24.97
C ALA A 443 9.48 -15.67 24.44
N ASP A 444 10.42 -15.66 23.50
CA ASP A 444 11.17 -14.47 23.10
C ASP A 444 11.50 -14.40 21.59
N GLY A 445 11.14 -15.41 20.81
CA GLY A 445 11.45 -15.47 19.37
C GLY A 445 12.89 -15.86 19.06
N THR A 446 13.72 -16.22 20.04
CA THR A 446 15.11 -16.62 19.73
C THR A 446 15.11 -17.87 18.84
N GLU A 447 15.82 -17.84 17.72
CA GLU A 447 16.01 -19.03 16.86
C GLU A 447 16.85 -20.08 17.60
N LEU A 448 16.30 -21.28 17.77
CA LEU A 448 16.85 -22.31 18.64
C LEU A 448 17.75 -23.32 17.91
N ALA A 449 17.61 -23.42 16.59
CA ALA A 449 18.37 -24.35 15.76
C ALA A 449 18.60 -23.77 14.35
N PRO A 450 19.68 -24.19 13.66
CA PRO A 450 19.87 -23.82 12.26
C PRO A 450 18.74 -24.39 11.38
N PRO A 451 18.45 -23.75 10.23
CA PRO A 451 17.45 -24.24 9.29
C PRO A 451 17.74 -25.67 8.85
N THR A 452 16.71 -26.52 8.80
CA THR A 452 16.81 -27.92 8.40
C THR A 452 15.84 -28.20 7.26
N THR A 453 16.26 -28.98 6.26
CA THR A 453 15.34 -29.48 5.21
C THR A 453 14.62 -30.71 5.72
N VAL A 454 13.31 -30.74 5.57
CA VAL A 454 12.42 -31.82 6.02
C VAL A 454 11.52 -32.26 4.89
N ASP A 455 11.18 -33.55 4.87
CA ASP A 455 10.25 -34.14 3.91
C ASP A 455 8.84 -34.18 4.52
N LEU A 456 7.85 -33.81 3.72
CA LEU A 456 6.45 -33.72 4.08
C LEU A 456 5.67 -34.85 3.40
N PHE A 457 4.83 -35.55 4.16
CA PHE A 457 3.97 -36.61 3.65
C PHE A 457 2.52 -36.23 3.89
N TYR A 458 1.71 -36.23 2.84
CA TYR A 458 0.29 -35.94 2.89
C TYR A 458 -0.53 -37.21 2.69
N ASP A 459 -1.70 -37.26 3.31
CA ASP A 459 -2.64 -38.34 3.08
C ASP A 459 -3.44 -38.14 1.78
N LEU A 460 -4.40 -39.03 1.52
CA LEU A 460 -5.25 -38.99 0.33
C LEU A 460 -6.24 -37.81 0.33
N GLU A 461 -6.49 -37.18 1.47
CA GLU A 461 -7.36 -36.01 1.63
C GLU A 461 -6.56 -34.71 1.46
N GLY A 462 -5.22 -34.80 1.44
CA GLY A 462 -4.30 -33.68 1.30
C GLY A 462 -3.86 -33.09 2.63
N ASP A 463 -4.18 -33.75 3.74
CA ASP A 463 -3.78 -33.35 5.08
C ASP A 463 -2.38 -33.87 5.38
N LEU A 464 -1.60 -33.08 6.12
CA LEU A 464 -0.22 -33.44 6.44
C LEU A 464 -0.19 -34.58 7.49
N GLU A 465 0.21 -35.78 7.06
CA GLU A 465 0.25 -36.99 7.89
C GLU A 465 1.52 -37.05 8.75
N SER A 466 2.68 -36.73 8.15
CA SER A 466 3.97 -36.81 8.84
C SER A 466 5.01 -35.84 8.29
N VAL A 467 6.01 -35.56 9.12
CA VAL A 467 7.20 -34.77 8.77
C VAL A 467 8.44 -35.55 9.17
N GLU A 468 9.28 -35.89 8.21
CA GLU A 468 10.54 -36.62 8.44
C GLU A 468 11.76 -35.70 8.29
N GLY A 469 12.90 -36.12 8.86
CA GLY A 469 14.12 -35.32 8.90
C GLY A 469 14.23 -34.37 10.11
N ARG A 470 13.17 -34.25 10.93
CA ARG A 470 13.21 -33.54 12.21
C ARG A 470 14.05 -34.31 13.22
N THR A 471 15.16 -33.74 13.68
CA THR A 471 16.08 -34.47 14.56
C THR A 471 15.77 -34.31 16.06
N ARG A 472 15.08 -33.24 16.49
CA ARG A 472 14.89 -32.92 17.92
C ARG A 472 13.59 -32.20 18.28
N PHE A 473 12.82 -31.76 17.29
CA PHE A 473 11.59 -31.02 17.53
C PHE A 473 10.43 -31.96 17.86
N GLU A 474 9.90 -31.84 19.06
CA GLU A 474 8.74 -32.57 19.55
C GLU A 474 7.49 -31.70 19.36
N GLY A 475 6.83 -31.86 18.21
CA GLY A 475 5.60 -31.12 17.85
C GLY A 475 4.34 -31.99 17.87
N GLY A 476 3.18 -31.33 17.88
CA GLY A 476 1.92 -31.97 17.50
C GLY A 476 2.01 -32.53 16.07
N ARG A 477 1.24 -33.60 15.78
CA ARG A 477 1.13 -34.13 14.41
C ARG A 477 0.41 -33.15 13.47
N GLU A 478 -0.54 -32.39 14.01
CA GLU A 478 -1.32 -31.42 13.24
C GLU A 478 -0.59 -30.10 13.10
N ALA A 479 -0.34 -29.70 11.85
CA ALA A 479 0.10 -28.36 11.52
C ALA A 479 -1.08 -27.38 11.62
N ALA A 480 -0.86 -26.18 12.13
CA ALA A 480 -1.75 -25.07 11.87
C ALA A 480 -1.52 -24.60 10.42
N LEU A 481 -2.37 -25.09 9.52
CA LEU A 481 -2.38 -24.75 8.10
C LEU A 481 -3.24 -23.51 7.81
N ASP A 482 -4.29 -23.36 8.60
CA ASP A 482 -5.28 -22.30 8.51
C ASP A 482 -5.36 -21.50 9.82
N LEU A 483 -6.22 -20.49 9.83
CA LEU A 483 -6.53 -19.76 11.05
C LEU A 483 -7.34 -20.65 11.98
N ASP A 484 -6.92 -20.74 13.23
CA ASP A 484 -7.74 -21.33 14.29
C ASP A 484 -9.02 -20.51 14.44
N ASP A 485 -10.19 -21.16 14.45
CA ASP A 485 -11.50 -20.51 14.61
C ASP A 485 -11.58 -19.69 15.91
N ARG A 486 -10.75 -20.02 16.90
CA ARG A 486 -10.66 -19.33 18.19
C ARG A 486 -9.68 -18.16 18.18
N THR A 487 -9.10 -17.79 17.04
CA THR A 487 -8.19 -16.63 16.94
C THR A 487 -8.87 -15.39 17.55
N PRO A 488 -8.27 -14.74 18.56
CA PRO A 488 -8.96 -13.73 19.38
C PRO A 488 -8.89 -12.33 18.78
N LEU A 489 -8.38 -12.19 17.56
CA LEU A 489 -8.24 -10.92 16.84
C LEU A 489 -8.54 -11.12 15.35
N ARG A 490 -8.99 -10.04 14.69
CA ARG A 490 -9.17 -10.02 13.23
C ARG A 490 -7.82 -9.94 12.56
N VAL A 491 -7.51 -10.86 11.65
CA VAL A 491 -6.19 -10.95 11.02
C VAL A 491 -6.18 -10.40 9.59
N PRO A 492 -5.04 -9.85 9.12
CA PRO A 492 -4.87 -9.42 7.73
C PRO A 492 -4.86 -10.63 6.78
N ARG A 493 -5.02 -10.38 5.48
CA ARG A 493 -5.01 -11.46 4.47
C ARG A 493 -3.63 -12.10 4.31
N SER A 494 -2.58 -11.33 4.58
CA SER A 494 -1.20 -11.81 4.58
C SER A 494 -0.88 -12.82 5.69
N ALA A 495 -1.68 -12.88 6.76
CA ALA A 495 -1.64 -13.93 7.79
C ALA A 495 -2.56 -15.08 7.38
N THR A 496 -2.00 -16.27 7.23
CA THR A 496 -2.72 -17.44 6.70
C THR A 496 -2.99 -18.49 7.77
N ALA A 497 -2.13 -18.57 8.80
CA ALA A 497 -2.23 -19.56 9.87
C ALA A 497 -2.12 -18.91 11.25
N SER A 498 -2.76 -19.53 12.24
CA SER A 498 -2.64 -19.15 13.64
C SER A 498 -2.81 -20.34 14.58
N CYS A 499 -2.19 -20.28 15.76
CA CYS A 499 -2.42 -21.24 16.83
C CYS A 499 -2.17 -20.64 18.21
N THR A 500 -2.76 -21.24 19.25
CA THR A 500 -2.47 -20.90 20.65
C THR A 500 -1.15 -21.54 21.08
N ALA A 501 -0.25 -20.76 21.67
CA ALA A 501 1.06 -21.23 22.10
C ALA A 501 1.08 -21.62 23.59
N ASP A 502 0.63 -20.71 24.46
CA ASP A 502 0.49 -20.91 25.90
C ASP A 502 -0.42 -19.82 26.49
N GLY A 503 -1.51 -20.21 27.16
CA GLY A 503 -2.47 -19.29 27.76
C GLY A 503 -2.98 -18.22 26.78
N ASP A 504 -2.60 -16.97 27.04
CA ASP A 504 -3.01 -15.79 26.27
C ASP A 504 -2.09 -15.45 25.10
N ARG A 505 -1.02 -16.23 24.88
CA ARG A 505 -0.09 -16.03 23.77
C ARG A 505 -0.53 -16.78 22.52
N TRP A 506 -0.62 -16.03 21.43
CA TRP A 506 -0.99 -16.52 20.10
C TRP A 506 0.15 -16.36 19.10
N LEU A 507 0.31 -17.36 18.25
CA LEU A 507 1.24 -17.35 17.12
C LEU A 507 0.45 -17.12 15.83
N LEU A 508 0.97 -16.26 14.97
CA LEU A 508 0.42 -15.98 13.66
C LEU A 508 1.52 -16.12 12.62
N ALA A 509 1.18 -16.68 11.46
CA ALA A 509 2.11 -16.93 10.37
C ALA A 509 1.47 -16.65 9.01
N GLY A 510 2.31 -16.37 8.01
CA GLY A 510 1.87 -16.27 6.62
C GLY A 510 2.96 -15.76 5.68
N ARG A 511 2.56 -14.92 4.71
CA ARG A 511 3.42 -14.52 3.58
C ARG A 511 4.69 -13.79 3.99
N GLY A 512 4.59 -12.91 4.98
CA GLY A 512 5.73 -12.12 5.47
C GLY A 512 6.55 -12.79 6.58
N GLY A 513 6.16 -13.96 7.09
CA GLY A 513 6.82 -14.61 8.23
C GLY A 513 5.87 -14.94 9.36
N LEU A 514 6.39 -14.98 10.59
CA LEU A 514 5.62 -15.27 11.79
C LEU A 514 5.88 -14.27 12.91
N PHE A 515 4.93 -14.17 13.84
CA PHE A 515 5.03 -13.33 15.03
C PHE A 515 4.18 -13.87 16.16
N ALA A 516 4.50 -13.46 17.40
CA ALA A 516 3.72 -13.77 18.58
C ALA A 516 3.05 -12.52 19.16
N VAL A 517 1.82 -12.71 19.64
CA VAL A 517 1.07 -11.66 20.35
C VAL A 517 0.61 -12.17 21.71
N ASP A 518 0.69 -11.29 22.71
CA ASP A 518 0.08 -11.47 24.02
C ASP A 518 -1.29 -10.78 24.01
N VAL A 519 -2.35 -11.54 24.23
CA VAL A 519 -3.73 -11.06 24.15
C VAL A 519 -4.21 -10.68 25.54
N HIS A 520 -4.57 -9.42 25.74
CA HIS A 520 -5.04 -8.90 27.03
C HIS A 520 -6.57 -8.79 27.07
N HIS A 521 -7.17 -8.38 25.95
CA HIS A 521 -8.60 -8.21 25.78
C HIS A 521 -8.99 -8.76 24.40
N PRO A 522 -9.58 -9.97 24.32
CA PRO A 522 -9.96 -10.56 23.04
C PRO A 522 -11.05 -9.73 22.37
N ALA A 523 -11.07 -9.72 21.03
CA ALA A 523 -12.12 -9.04 20.29
C ALA A 523 -13.49 -9.65 20.62
N PRO A 524 -14.55 -8.82 20.77
CA PRO A 524 -15.88 -9.32 21.11
C PRO A 524 -16.37 -10.26 19.99
N ARG A 525 -16.61 -11.53 20.35
CA ARG A 525 -17.24 -12.51 19.45
C ARG A 525 -18.74 -12.23 19.41
N GLY A 526 -19.29 -12.10 18.20
CA GLY A 526 -20.73 -11.94 18.02
C GLY A 526 -21.46 -13.23 18.34
N ASP A 527 -21.24 -14.25 17.51
CA ASP A 527 -21.71 -15.62 17.73
C ASP A 527 -20.52 -16.44 18.25
N GLU A 528 -20.67 -17.17 19.37
CA GLU A 528 -19.53 -17.81 20.07
C GLU A 528 -18.81 -18.87 19.21
N ASP A 529 -19.48 -19.39 18.17
CA ASP A 529 -19.02 -20.48 17.31
C ASP A 529 -18.51 -20.04 15.92
N LEU A 530 -18.54 -18.74 15.58
CA LEU A 530 -18.07 -18.27 14.27
C LEU A 530 -16.69 -17.61 14.35
N PRO A 531 -15.76 -17.95 13.43
CA PRO A 531 -14.47 -17.29 13.36
C PRO A 531 -14.63 -15.79 13.08
N LEU A 532 -13.74 -14.99 13.65
CA LEU A 532 -13.71 -13.57 13.35
C LEU A 532 -13.40 -13.37 11.86
N PRO A 533 -14.16 -12.51 11.14
CA PRO A 533 -13.87 -12.25 9.74
C PRO A 533 -12.49 -11.62 9.60
N ARG A 534 -11.74 -12.05 8.57
CA ARG A 534 -10.48 -11.40 8.19
C ARG A 534 -10.71 -9.95 7.80
N TRP A 535 -9.65 -9.13 7.89
CA TRP A 535 -9.70 -7.79 7.32
C TRP A 535 -9.95 -7.86 5.81
N ALA A 536 -10.83 -6.97 5.35
CA ALA A 536 -11.18 -6.82 3.94
C ALA A 536 -10.52 -5.54 3.42
N PRO A 537 -9.90 -5.57 2.22
CA PRO A 537 -9.38 -4.37 1.60
C PRO A 537 -10.44 -3.26 1.54
N PRO A 538 -10.04 -1.98 1.57
CA PRO A 538 -10.95 -0.86 1.38
C PRO A 538 -11.80 -1.04 0.10
N LEU A 539 -13.05 -0.56 0.13
CA LEU A 539 -13.96 -0.68 -1.02
C LEU A 539 -13.43 0.15 -2.19
N ILE A 540 -12.97 1.36 -1.87
CA ILE A 540 -12.23 2.23 -2.78
C ILE A 540 -10.74 2.03 -2.53
N ALA A 541 -9.88 2.34 -3.49
CA ALA A 541 -8.43 2.38 -3.28
C ALA A 541 -8.04 3.08 -1.96
N PRO A 542 -6.91 2.68 -1.32
CA PRO A 542 -6.36 3.31 -0.13
C PRO A 542 -6.27 4.85 -0.24
N HIS A 543 -6.21 5.56 0.89
CA HIS A 543 -6.11 7.03 0.90
C HIS A 543 -4.80 7.54 0.29
N THR A 544 -3.78 6.70 0.30
CA THR A 544 -2.42 6.99 -0.16
C THR A 544 -1.99 5.96 -1.19
N THR A 545 -1.02 6.33 -2.02
CA THR A 545 -0.25 5.40 -2.85
C THR A 545 1.16 5.25 -2.28
N ALA A 546 1.88 4.20 -2.63
CA ALA A 546 3.32 4.19 -2.42
C ALA A 546 3.99 5.20 -3.38
N ALA A 547 5.02 5.90 -2.91
CA ALA A 547 5.92 6.62 -3.79
C ALA A 547 6.72 5.62 -4.65
N THR A 548 7.32 6.09 -5.74
CA THR A 548 8.39 5.33 -6.40
C THR A 548 9.46 4.99 -5.38
N TRP A 549 9.77 3.71 -5.24
CA TRP A 549 10.77 3.24 -4.27
C TRP A 549 12.16 3.78 -4.61
N GLU A 550 12.98 3.97 -3.58
CA GLU A 550 14.30 4.55 -3.73
C GLU A 550 15.22 3.63 -4.53
N PHE A 551 15.98 4.20 -5.47
CA PHE A 551 16.92 3.43 -6.28
C PHE A 551 17.95 2.74 -5.37
N PRO A 552 18.15 1.40 -5.46
CA PRO A 552 18.99 0.67 -4.53
C PRO A 552 20.40 1.24 -4.45
N ALA A 553 20.90 1.44 -3.22
CA ALA A 553 22.20 2.05 -2.98
C ALA A 553 23.35 1.25 -3.62
N GLU A 554 23.20 -0.08 -3.70
CA GLU A 554 24.11 -1.00 -4.39
C GLU A 554 24.27 -0.69 -5.88
N LEU A 555 23.30 -0.01 -6.49
CA LEU A 555 23.33 0.38 -7.90
C LEU A 555 23.69 1.86 -8.10
N GLY A 556 23.70 2.66 -7.04
CA GLY A 556 23.88 4.11 -7.10
C GLY A 556 25.29 4.58 -7.44
N THR A 557 26.30 3.69 -7.41
CA THR A 557 27.70 4.03 -7.73
C THR A 557 28.30 3.06 -8.77
N PRO A 558 28.93 3.57 -9.85
CA PRO A 558 29.71 2.72 -10.76
C PRO A 558 30.82 1.98 -9.99
N PRO A 559 31.09 0.71 -10.30
CA PRO A 559 30.68 -0.02 -11.51
C PRO A 559 29.37 -0.83 -11.40
N GLY A 560 28.54 -0.67 -10.36
CA GLY A 560 27.35 -1.51 -10.12
C GLY A 560 27.45 -2.26 -8.79
N PRO A 561 26.72 -3.37 -8.59
CA PRO A 561 26.66 -4.05 -7.30
C PRO A 561 28.05 -4.54 -6.86
N SER A 562 28.36 -4.37 -5.57
CA SER A 562 29.60 -4.86 -4.99
C SER A 562 29.66 -6.40 -4.99
N ARG A 563 30.86 -6.97 -4.90
CA ARG A 563 31.03 -8.42 -4.71
C ARG A 563 30.22 -8.94 -3.52
N ALA A 564 30.21 -8.19 -2.41
CA ALA A 564 29.44 -8.55 -1.22
C ALA A 564 27.93 -8.58 -1.49
N ALA A 565 27.41 -7.65 -2.29
CA ALA A 565 26.01 -7.62 -2.68
C ALA A 565 25.64 -8.81 -3.59
N LEU A 566 26.49 -9.13 -4.57
CA LEU A 566 26.31 -10.30 -5.43
C LEU A 566 26.37 -11.61 -4.63
N THR A 567 27.36 -11.77 -3.75
CA THR A 567 27.48 -12.93 -2.87
C THR A 567 26.27 -13.09 -1.94
N ARG A 568 25.67 -11.97 -1.47
CA ARG A 568 24.43 -12.04 -0.69
C ARG A 568 23.23 -12.55 -1.52
N ALA A 569 23.12 -12.14 -2.78
CA ALA A 569 22.00 -12.52 -3.65
C ALA A 569 22.11 -13.95 -4.22
N PHE A 570 23.33 -14.39 -4.53
CA PHE A 570 23.61 -15.66 -5.21
C PHE A 570 24.26 -16.72 -4.31
N GLY A 571 24.56 -16.40 -3.04
CA GLY A 571 25.14 -17.33 -2.07
C GLY A 571 26.66 -17.17 -1.90
N ALA A 572 27.17 -17.75 -0.80
CA ALA A 572 28.59 -17.79 -0.50
C ALA A 572 29.37 -18.46 -1.64
N ASP A 573 30.55 -17.93 -1.97
CA ASP A 573 31.43 -18.45 -3.02
C ASP A 573 30.82 -18.50 -4.44
N SER A 574 29.65 -17.90 -4.67
CA SER A 574 29.07 -17.77 -6.01
C SER A 574 29.90 -16.85 -6.90
N CYS A 575 30.48 -15.78 -6.35
CA CYS A 575 31.15 -14.73 -7.12
C CYS A 575 32.62 -15.08 -7.36
N ARG A 576 32.94 -15.46 -8.60
CA ARG A 576 34.26 -15.92 -9.03
C ARG A 576 34.99 -14.83 -9.82
N THR A 577 36.28 -14.66 -9.53
CA THR A 577 37.15 -13.68 -10.19
C THR A 577 38.16 -14.37 -11.07
N LEU A 578 38.46 -13.79 -12.23
CA LEU A 578 39.51 -14.25 -13.13
C LEU A 578 40.83 -13.52 -12.85
N PRO A 579 41.97 -14.22 -12.90
CA PRO A 579 43.26 -13.55 -12.82
C PRO A 579 43.51 -12.72 -14.08
N ALA A 580 44.23 -11.61 -13.94
CA ALA A 580 44.36 -10.60 -15.00
C ALA A 580 45.03 -11.12 -16.29
N ASP A 581 45.83 -12.18 -16.19
CA ASP A 581 46.51 -12.88 -17.27
C ASP A 581 45.64 -13.93 -17.98
N ALA A 582 44.53 -14.36 -17.36
CA ALA A 582 43.52 -15.22 -17.99
C ALA A 582 42.46 -14.43 -18.77
N LEU A 583 42.49 -13.10 -18.74
CA LEU A 583 41.54 -12.26 -19.46
C LEU A 583 41.87 -12.19 -20.96
N PRO A 584 40.86 -12.36 -21.85
CA PRO A 584 41.03 -12.11 -23.28
C PRO A 584 41.57 -10.71 -23.61
N PRO A 585 42.37 -10.57 -24.68
CA PRO A 585 42.77 -9.26 -25.17
C PRO A 585 41.56 -8.50 -25.74
N GLY A 586 41.61 -7.18 -25.71
CA GLY A 586 40.58 -6.32 -26.32
C GLY A 586 39.43 -5.92 -25.40
N LEU A 587 39.27 -6.57 -24.25
CA LEU A 587 38.27 -6.19 -23.24
C LEU A 587 38.44 -4.74 -22.78
N ASP A 588 37.33 -4.01 -22.68
CA ASP A 588 37.30 -2.68 -22.09
C ASP A 588 37.67 -2.70 -20.59
N GLU A 589 38.08 -1.54 -20.08
CA GLU A 589 38.55 -1.40 -18.69
C GLU A 589 37.47 -1.71 -17.63
N ALA A 590 36.20 -1.41 -17.91
CA ALA A 590 35.11 -1.69 -16.95
C ALA A 590 34.84 -3.19 -16.86
N THR A 591 34.80 -3.89 -17.99
CA THR A 591 34.68 -5.35 -18.08
C THR A 591 35.88 -6.04 -17.43
N ARG A 592 37.11 -5.58 -17.70
CA ARG A 592 38.32 -6.12 -17.04
C ARG A 592 38.28 -5.97 -15.53
N ARG A 593 37.89 -4.80 -15.03
CA ARG A 593 37.76 -4.54 -13.59
C ARG A 593 36.66 -5.38 -12.95
N CYS A 594 35.55 -5.57 -13.67
CA CYS A 594 34.46 -6.43 -13.22
C CYS A 594 34.93 -7.88 -13.06
N LEU A 595 35.57 -8.47 -14.08
CA LEU A 595 36.04 -9.86 -14.06
C LEU A 595 37.14 -10.12 -13.01
N THR A 596 38.03 -9.15 -12.76
CA THR A 596 39.16 -9.32 -11.83
C THR A 596 38.87 -8.89 -10.38
N GLY A 597 38.04 -7.86 -10.18
CA GLY A 597 37.74 -7.29 -8.87
C GLY A 597 36.40 -7.74 -8.29
N THR A 598 35.30 -7.43 -9.00
CA THR A 598 33.93 -7.75 -8.54
C THR A 598 33.64 -9.24 -8.61
N GLY A 599 34.05 -9.87 -9.70
CA GLY A 599 33.73 -11.25 -10.05
C GLY A 599 32.36 -11.40 -10.71
N VAL A 600 32.14 -12.57 -11.29
CA VAL A 600 30.88 -12.98 -11.93
C VAL A 600 30.25 -14.08 -11.07
N PRO A 601 28.96 -13.99 -10.72
CA PRO A 601 28.28 -15.06 -10.00
C PRO A 601 28.14 -16.30 -10.89
N VAL A 602 28.43 -17.47 -10.32
CA VAL A 602 28.00 -18.75 -10.87
C VAL A 602 26.49 -18.85 -10.64
N ILE A 603 25.76 -19.00 -11.73
CA ILE A 603 24.30 -19.08 -11.72
C ILE A 603 23.93 -20.43 -12.33
N ASN A 604 23.56 -21.37 -11.47
CA ASN A 604 22.95 -22.63 -11.90
C ASN A 604 21.61 -22.78 -11.18
N GLY A 605 20.52 -22.51 -11.90
CA GLY A 605 19.13 -22.56 -11.43
C GLY A 605 18.72 -21.70 -10.24
N HIS A 606 19.55 -20.75 -9.81
CA HIS A 606 19.10 -19.63 -8.97
C HIS A 606 18.19 -18.66 -9.72
N LEU A 607 18.26 -18.65 -11.06
CA LEU A 607 17.42 -17.86 -11.96
C LEU A 607 17.01 -18.74 -13.13
N TYR A 608 15.71 -18.77 -13.46
CA TYR A 608 15.23 -19.55 -14.62
C TYR A 608 15.63 -18.90 -15.96
N LEU A 609 15.88 -17.60 -15.96
CA LEU A 609 16.17 -16.79 -17.16
C LEU A 609 17.64 -16.77 -17.57
N ALA A 610 18.58 -17.14 -16.69
CA ALA A 610 20.00 -17.10 -17.00
C ALA A 610 20.78 -18.22 -16.31
N THR A 611 21.79 -18.74 -17.00
CA THR A 611 22.83 -19.58 -16.39
C THR A 611 24.20 -18.99 -16.64
N VAL A 612 25.09 -19.12 -15.68
CA VAL A 612 26.48 -18.69 -15.74
C VAL A 612 27.37 -19.77 -15.10
N PRO A 613 28.21 -20.46 -15.88
CA PRO A 613 29.09 -21.51 -15.37
C PRO A 613 30.27 -20.91 -14.57
N PRO A 614 31.06 -21.73 -13.84
CA PRO A 614 32.25 -21.29 -13.11
C PRO A 614 33.35 -20.81 -14.07
N LEU A 615 33.32 -19.52 -14.41
CA LEU A 615 34.22 -18.92 -15.40
C LEU A 615 35.71 -19.02 -15.01
N ASP A 616 36.03 -19.08 -13.73
CA ASP A 616 37.39 -19.28 -13.22
C ASP A 616 37.95 -20.67 -13.54
N GLU A 617 37.09 -21.67 -13.71
CA GLU A 617 37.47 -23.03 -14.09
C GLU A 617 37.47 -23.21 -15.62
N ILE A 618 36.45 -22.69 -16.31
CA ILE A 618 36.27 -22.90 -17.75
C ILE A 618 37.00 -21.86 -18.62
N GLY A 619 37.36 -20.71 -18.04
CA GLY A 619 37.90 -19.56 -18.75
C GLY A 619 36.90 -18.87 -19.68
N LEU A 620 37.42 -17.98 -20.54
CA LEU A 620 36.65 -17.25 -21.55
C LEU A 620 37.17 -17.60 -22.96
N PRO A 621 36.91 -18.82 -23.48
CA PRO A 621 37.35 -19.20 -24.82
C PRO A 621 36.69 -18.31 -25.88
N THR A 622 37.35 -18.13 -27.03
CA THR A 622 36.71 -17.46 -28.17
C THR A 622 35.72 -18.40 -28.83
N ALA A 623 34.47 -17.97 -28.98
CA ALA A 623 33.42 -18.71 -29.67
C ALA A 623 33.40 -18.39 -31.17
N ASP A 624 33.13 -19.42 -31.97
CA ASP A 624 32.75 -19.23 -33.36
C ASP A 624 31.25 -18.95 -33.46
N TRP A 625 30.90 -17.67 -33.44
CA TRP A 625 29.51 -17.19 -33.59
C TRP A 625 28.88 -17.67 -34.90
N GLN A 626 29.68 -18.00 -35.92
CA GLN A 626 29.19 -18.25 -37.28
C GLN A 626 28.62 -19.66 -37.50
N ALA A 627 28.71 -20.56 -36.52
CA ALA A 627 28.41 -21.97 -36.75
C ALA A 627 26.92 -22.31 -36.97
N GLU A 628 25.96 -21.43 -36.59
CA GLU A 628 24.53 -21.40 -36.99
C GLU A 628 23.72 -20.53 -35.97
N PRO A 629 23.86 -19.20 -35.93
CA PRO A 629 23.05 -18.35 -35.04
C PRO A 629 21.67 -18.08 -35.64
N ALA A 630 20.63 -17.95 -34.81
CA ALA A 630 19.29 -17.54 -35.26
C ALA A 630 19.18 -16.02 -35.48
N VAL A 631 20.16 -15.26 -34.97
CA VAL A 631 20.23 -13.79 -35.06
C VAL A 631 21.51 -13.37 -35.80
N PRO A 632 21.49 -12.29 -36.63
CA PRO A 632 22.68 -11.80 -37.32
C PRO A 632 23.83 -11.46 -36.37
N SER A 633 25.06 -11.65 -36.82
CA SER A 633 26.24 -11.33 -36.02
C SER A 633 26.29 -9.83 -35.65
N PRO A 634 26.53 -9.47 -34.37
CA PRO A 634 26.55 -8.07 -33.92
C PRO A 634 27.76 -7.27 -34.44
N GLY A 635 28.77 -7.94 -35.00
CA GLY A 635 30.01 -7.32 -35.43
C GLY A 635 31.14 -8.34 -35.59
N PRO A 636 32.40 -7.87 -35.72
CA PRO A 636 33.55 -8.75 -36.00
C PRO A 636 34.02 -9.60 -34.79
N GLY A 637 33.48 -9.40 -33.58
CA GLY A 637 33.95 -10.08 -32.37
C GLY A 637 35.35 -9.63 -31.91
N PRO A 638 36.06 -10.41 -31.07
CA PRO A 638 35.74 -11.78 -30.66
C PRO A 638 34.63 -11.87 -29.60
N PHE A 639 33.88 -12.98 -29.62
CA PHE A 639 32.82 -13.28 -28.66
C PHE A 639 33.27 -14.37 -27.69
N HIS A 640 32.95 -14.23 -26.41
CA HIS A 640 33.32 -15.19 -25.36
C HIS A 640 32.06 -15.71 -24.65
N PRO A 641 31.81 -17.03 -24.58
CA PRO A 641 30.64 -17.57 -23.90
C PRO A 641 30.62 -17.18 -22.43
N LEU A 642 29.47 -16.71 -21.96
CA LEU A 642 29.20 -16.45 -20.54
C LEU A 642 28.19 -17.43 -19.94
N GLY A 643 27.41 -18.15 -20.75
CA GLY A 643 26.40 -19.08 -20.29
C GLY A 643 25.15 -19.02 -21.16
N THR A 644 23.97 -18.97 -20.54
CA THR A 644 22.70 -18.89 -21.27
C THR A 644 21.81 -17.74 -20.81
N TRP A 645 20.96 -17.27 -21.71
CA TRP A 645 19.92 -16.27 -21.49
C TRP A 645 18.62 -16.76 -22.16
N ILE A 646 17.58 -17.03 -21.37
CA ILE A 646 16.28 -17.57 -21.80
C ILE A 646 16.47 -18.75 -22.78
N GLY A 647 17.34 -19.67 -22.38
CA GLY A 647 17.70 -20.87 -23.14
C GLY A 647 18.63 -20.65 -24.35
N SER A 648 18.91 -19.42 -24.78
CA SER A 648 19.87 -19.11 -25.85
C SER A 648 21.28 -18.97 -25.29
N GLY A 649 22.31 -19.15 -26.13
CA GLY A 649 23.69 -18.89 -25.72
C GLY A 649 23.90 -17.40 -25.45
N ALA A 650 24.49 -17.05 -24.32
CA ALA A 650 24.86 -15.68 -23.93
C ALA A 650 26.38 -15.48 -24.04
N TYR A 651 26.80 -14.38 -24.67
CA TYR A 651 28.19 -14.12 -25.02
C TYR A 651 28.60 -12.68 -24.67
N LEU A 652 29.85 -12.52 -24.23
CA LEU A 652 30.53 -11.25 -24.07
C LEU A 652 31.20 -10.85 -25.38
N ASP A 653 30.82 -9.71 -25.95
CA ASP A 653 31.54 -9.05 -27.03
C ASP A 653 32.79 -8.35 -26.46
N ALA A 654 33.97 -8.85 -26.77
CA ALA A 654 35.20 -8.27 -26.23
C ALA A 654 35.46 -6.84 -26.71
N ALA A 655 34.98 -6.47 -27.90
CA ALA A 655 35.25 -5.16 -28.48
C ALA A 655 34.40 -4.05 -27.84
N THR A 656 33.19 -4.39 -27.38
CA THR A 656 32.24 -3.41 -26.85
C THR A 656 31.86 -3.62 -25.39
N GLY A 657 32.25 -4.75 -24.78
CA GLY A 657 31.85 -5.17 -23.44
C GLY A 657 30.39 -5.63 -23.32
N ARG A 658 29.64 -5.66 -24.42
CA ARG A 658 28.19 -5.94 -24.45
C ARG A 658 27.92 -7.41 -24.22
N ILE A 659 26.75 -7.72 -23.68
CA ILE A 659 26.24 -9.08 -23.61
C ILE A 659 25.23 -9.29 -24.73
N VAL A 660 25.48 -10.29 -25.57
CA VAL A 660 24.66 -10.62 -26.75
C VAL A 660 24.20 -12.08 -26.70
N GLN A 661 23.10 -12.40 -27.38
CA GLN A 661 22.58 -13.78 -27.49
C GLN A 661 22.46 -14.27 -28.93
N ASP A 662 22.57 -15.59 -29.12
CA ASP A 662 22.49 -16.23 -30.44
C ASP A 662 21.05 -16.52 -30.92
N GLY A 663 20.06 -16.33 -30.05
CA GLY A 663 18.63 -16.54 -30.29
C GLY A 663 18.25 -17.99 -30.64
N ARG A 664 19.14 -18.96 -30.41
CA ARG A 664 18.93 -20.36 -30.82
C ARG A 664 17.76 -21.03 -30.11
N SER A 665 17.40 -20.53 -28.93
CA SER A 665 16.20 -21.01 -28.26
C SER A 665 14.98 -20.66 -29.11
N GLY A 666 14.89 -19.43 -29.62
CA GLY A 666 13.69 -18.88 -30.24
C GLY A 666 12.72 -18.24 -29.25
N ALA A 667 13.07 -18.22 -27.95
CA ALA A 667 12.33 -17.50 -26.91
C ALA A 667 12.56 -15.97 -26.98
N SER A 668 13.68 -15.56 -27.56
CA SER A 668 13.97 -14.17 -27.90
C SER A 668 14.90 -14.11 -29.11
N PHE A 669 14.67 -13.12 -29.98
CA PHE A 669 15.51 -12.80 -31.14
C PHE A 669 16.24 -11.47 -30.97
N GLU A 670 16.19 -10.88 -29.78
CA GLU A 670 16.83 -9.61 -29.47
C GLU A 670 18.32 -9.83 -29.27
N LEU A 671 19.14 -9.22 -30.14
CA LEU A 671 20.57 -9.49 -30.17
C LEU A 671 21.29 -9.10 -28.88
N ALA A 672 20.96 -7.93 -28.31
CA ALA A 672 21.59 -7.41 -27.11
C ALA A 672 20.78 -7.79 -25.86
N VAL A 673 21.45 -8.42 -24.90
CA VAL A 673 20.90 -8.72 -23.58
C VAL A 673 21.22 -7.59 -22.60
N ALA A 674 22.43 -7.02 -22.68
CA ALA A 674 22.86 -5.88 -21.88
C ALA A 674 23.96 -5.06 -22.57
N GLY A 675 24.03 -3.78 -22.23
CA GLY A 675 24.96 -2.79 -22.77
C GLY A 675 26.41 -3.01 -22.31
N SER A 676 26.61 -3.69 -21.18
CA SER A 676 27.92 -4.06 -20.66
C SER A 676 27.83 -5.22 -19.64
N LEU A 677 28.95 -5.90 -19.36
CA LEU A 677 29.00 -6.91 -18.30
C LEU A 677 28.56 -6.38 -16.92
N PRO A 678 29.03 -5.20 -16.44
CA PRO A 678 28.57 -4.68 -15.16
C PRO A 678 27.06 -4.39 -15.11
N GLN A 679 26.48 -3.89 -16.21
CA GLN A 679 25.02 -3.71 -16.32
C GLN A 679 24.28 -5.03 -16.30
N TYR A 680 24.78 -6.06 -17.00
CA TYR A 680 24.21 -7.40 -16.95
C TYR A 680 24.18 -7.95 -15.52
N LEU A 681 25.28 -7.84 -14.78
CA LEU A 681 25.33 -8.29 -13.38
C LEU A 681 24.40 -7.46 -12.47
N ALA A 682 24.27 -6.15 -12.71
CA ALA A 682 23.34 -5.29 -12.00
C ALA A 682 21.88 -5.71 -12.23
N LEU A 683 21.48 -6.03 -13.47
CA LEU A 683 20.14 -6.50 -13.80
C LEU A 683 19.85 -7.86 -13.16
N LEU A 684 20.79 -8.81 -13.23
CA LEU A 684 20.66 -10.13 -12.59
C LEU A 684 20.56 -10.02 -11.07
N TRP A 685 21.40 -9.19 -10.46
CA TRP A 685 21.35 -8.91 -9.02
C TRP A 685 20.00 -8.31 -8.61
N LEU A 686 19.52 -7.34 -9.38
CA LEU A 686 18.28 -6.63 -9.08
C LEU A 686 17.09 -7.58 -9.14
N TYR A 687 17.01 -8.39 -10.19
CA TYR A 687 15.95 -9.39 -10.34
C TYR A 687 16.00 -10.47 -9.26
N ARG A 688 17.19 -11.02 -8.96
CA ARG A 688 17.36 -12.01 -7.88
C ARG A 688 16.99 -11.44 -6.51
N THR A 689 17.38 -10.21 -6.23
CA THR A 689 17.04 -9.52 -4.98
C THR A 689 15.52 -9.33 -4.87
N PHE A 690 14.86 -8.95 -5.95
CA PHE A 690 13.40 -8.85 -6.00
C PHE A 690 12.72 -10.20 -5.71
N GLU A 691 13.11 -11.29 -6.38
CA GLU A 691 12.51 -12.62 -6.15
C GLU A 691 12.69 -13.13 -4.72
N THR A 692 13.83 -12.82 -4.10
CA THR A 692 14.16 -13.27 -2.75
C THR A 692 13.58 -12.39 -1.63
N SER A 693 13.00 -11.24 -1.97
CA SER A 693 12.50 -10.25 -0.99
C SER A 693 11.23 -10.65 -0.25
N ALA A 694 10.59 -11.78 -0.55
CA ALA A 694 9.43 -12.33 0.19
C ALA A 694 8.40 -11.27 0.67
N PHE A 695 7.97 -10.39 -0.24
CA PHE A 695 7.08 -9.26 0.08
C PHE A 695 5.82 -9.73 0.84
N ALA A 696 5.47 -9.02 1.91
CA ALA A 696 4.45 -9.44 2.84
C ALA A 696 3.04 -9.36 2.25
N THR A 697 2.80 -8.37 1.38
CA THR A 697 1.49 -8.11 0.77
C THR A 697 1.56 -8.13 -0.75
N THR A 698 0.40 -8.34 -1.39
CA THR A 698 0.29 -8.25 -2.85
C THR A 698 0.47 -6.81 -3.34
N ALA A 699 0.07 -5.82 -2.53
CA ALA A 699 0.25 -4.40 -2.84
C ALA A 699 1.74 -4.04 -2.86
N GLU A 700 2.47 -4.40 -1.80
CA GLU A 700 3.91 -4.17 -1.70
C GLU A 700 4.68 -4.83 -2.85
N HIS A 701 4.34 -6.07 -3.18
CA HIS A 701 4.95 -6.77 -4.31
C HIS A 701 4.69 -6.04 -5.64
N ARG A 702 3.50 -5.47 -5.84
CA ARG A 702 3.16 -4.70 -7.04
C ARG A 702 3.97 -3.40 -7.12
N ASP A 703 4.08 -2.68 -6.02
CA ASP A 703 4.80 -1.41 -5.95
C ASP A 703 6.30 -1.62 -6.17
N ALA A 704 6.87 -2.64 -5.51
CA ALA A 704 8.25 -3.08 -5.73
C ALA A 704 8.49 -3.52 -7.18
N ARG A 705 7.52 -4.17 -7.82
CA ARG A 705 7.63 -4.58 -9.23
C ARG A 705 7.59 -3.39 -10.19
N SER A 706 6.79 -2.37 -9.88
CA SER A 706 6.78 -1.13 -10.65
C SER A 706 8.14 -0.44 -10.57
N ALA A 707 8.68 -0.31 -9.36
CA ALA A 707 10.00 0.28 -9.13
C ALA A 707 11.12 -0.55 -9.80
N LEU A 708 11.05 -1.88 -9.74
CA LEU A 708 11.98 -2.80 -10.41
C LEU A 708 12.15 -2.47 -11.90
N ARG A 709 11.05 -2.20 -12.61
CA ARG A 709 11.09 -1.87 -14.05
C ARG A 709 11.79 -0.54 -14.32
N GLU A 710 11.45 0.48 -13.53
CA GLU A 710 12.08 1.79 -13.64
C GLU A 710 13.58 1.74 -13.30
N TRP A 711 13.94 0.98 -12.27
CA TRP A 711 15.33 0.79 -11.88
C TRP A 711 16.12 0.01 -12.94
N ALA A 712 15.54 -1.03 -13.53
CA ALA A 712 16.19 -1.79 -14.60
C ALA A 712 16.46 -0.93 -15.84
N ALA A 713 15.49 -0.11 -16.26
CA ALA A 713 15.66 0.87 -17.34
C ALA A 713 16.74 1.92 -17.02
N ARG A 714 16.83 2.35 -15.75
CA ARG A 714 17.89 3.26 -15.28
C ARG A 714 19.28 2.61 -15.27
N VAL A 715 19.38 1.32 -14.95
CA VAL A 715 20.64 0.54 -15.00
C VAL A 715 21.11 0.38 -16.43
N ASP A 716 20.20 0.00 -17.33
CA ASP A 716 20.49 -0.22 -18.74
C ASP A 716 19.30 0.22 -19.61
N PRO A 717 19.42 1.34 -20.36
CA PRO A 717 18.33 1.81 -21.22
C PRO A 717 17.88 0.81 -22.28
N LEU A 718 18.70 -0.19 -22.63
CA LEU A 718 18.29 -1.27 -23.54
C LEU A 718 17.09 -2.07 -23.01
N VAL A 719 16.86 -2.07 -21.70
CA VAL A 719 15.72 -2.73 -21.07
C VAL A 719 14.38 -2.12 -21.49
N GLU A 720 14.33 -0.81 -21.78
CA GLU A 720 13.07 -0.13 -22.16
C GLU A 720 12.48 -0.71 -23.46
N ASP A 721 13.35 -1.00 -24.43
CA ASP A 721 12.97 -1.50 -25.75
C ASP A 721 13.00 -3.03 -25.86
N SER A 722 13.49 -3.75 -24.84
CA SER A 722 13.61 -5.21 -24.84
C SER A 722 12.32 -5.90 -24.41
N HIS A 723 11.62 -6.55 -25.33
CA HIS A 723 10.47 -7.39 -25.05
C HIS A 723 10.80 -8.52 -24.07
N ALA A 724 11.99 -9.11 -24.17
CA ALA A 724 12.42 -10.18 -23.27
C ALA A 724 12.51 -9.67 -21.82
N TRP A 725 13.18 -8.54 -21.59
CA TRP A 725 13.26 -7.94 -20.26
C TRP A 725 11.91 -7.46 -19.76
N GLN A 726 11.08 -6.83 -20.60
CA GLN A 726 9.74 -6.40 -20.20
C GLN A 726 8.87 -7.60 -19.78
N ALA A 727 9.00 -8.76 -20.44
CA ALA A 727 8.33 -9.99 -20.04
C ALA A 727 8.84 -10.54 -18.69
N VAL A 728 10.17 -10.55 -18.47
CA VAL A 728 10.79 -10.94 -17.17
C VAL A 728 10.25 -10.04 -16.06
N LEU A 729 10.43 -8.73 -16.19
CA LEU A 729 10.20 -7.74 -15.13
C LEU A 729 8.71 -7.50 -14.88
N SER A 730 7.84 -7.89 -15.83
CA SER A 730 6.40 -7.89 -15.62
C SER A 730 5.88 -9.15 -14.94
N GLY A 731 6.63 -10.25 -15.03
CA GLY A 731 6.19 -11.58 -14.68
C GLY A 731 5.18 -12.17 -15.68
N SER A 732 5.10 -11.62 -16.90
CA SER A 732 4.24 -12.18 -17.97
C SER A 732 4.90 -13.35 -18.71
N MET A 733 6.21 -13.55 -18.52
CA MET A 733 6.98 -14.55 -19.24
C MET A 733 6.38 -15.96 -19.18
N GLU A 734 5.81 -16.38 -18.04
CA GLU A 734 5.14 -17.68 -17.94
C GLU A 734 3.91 -17.77 -18.85
N SER A 735 3.11 -16.69 -18.91
CA SER A 735 1.92 -16.63 -19.77
C SER A 735 2.30 -16.58 -21.25
N ASP A 736 3.33 -15.82 -21.58
CA ASP A 736 3.79 -15.61 -22.96
C ASP A 736 4.54 -16.84 -23.51
N LEU A 737 5.29 -17.56 -22.67
CA LEU A 737 5.97 -18.80 -23.04
C LEU A 737 5.00 -19.99 -23.16
N ILE A 738 3.99 -20.09 -22.30
CA ILE A 738 2.94 -21.13 -22.40
C ILE A 738 2.12 -20.94 -23.68
N VAL A 739 1.72 -19.70 -24.00
CA VAL A 739 1.00 -19.39 -25.26
C VAL A 739 1.85 -19.70 -26.50
N SER A 740 3.18 -19.62 -26.37
CA SER A 740 4.13 -19.92 -27.44
C SER A 740 4.50 -21.40 -27.56
N GLY A 741 3.88 -22.28 -26.75
CA GLY A 741 4.10 -23.74 -26.81
C GLY A 741 5.41 -24.22 -26.20
N TRP A 742 6.04 -23.42 -25.32
CA TRP A 742 7.29 -23.75 -24.66
C TRP A 742 7.07 -24.53 -23.36
N THR A 743 7.82 -25.61 -23.19
CA THR A 743 8.06 -26.24 -21.88
C THR A 743 9.46 -25.85 -21.41
N LEU A 744 9.56 -24.86 -20.52
CA LEU A 744 10.80 -24.63 -19.77
C LEU A 744 11.02 -25.81 -18.80
N PRO A 745 12.26 -26.29 -18.62
CA PRO A 745 12.59 -27.13 -17.47
C PRO A 745 12.27 -26.34 -16.19
N GLY A 746 11.25 -26.76 -15.45
CA GLY A 746 10.84 -26.17 -14.17
C GLY A 746 9.41 -25.63 -14.12
N LEU A 747 8.68 -25.52 -15.25
CA LEU A 747 7.30 -25.04 -15.26
C LEU A 747 6.32 -26.21 -15.49
N ARG A 748 5.36 -26.41 -14.56
CA ARG A 748 4.19 -27.26 -14.85
C ARG A 748 3.34 -26.56 -15.92
N PRO A 749 2.79 -27.28 -16.91
CA PRO A 749 1.60 -26.80 -17.59
C PRO A 749 0.50 -26.60 -16.54
N ALA A 750 -0.25 -25.49 -16.64
CA ALA A 750 -1.43 -25.27 -15.81
C ALA A 750 -2.44 -26.42 -15.93
#